data_AF-A0A534LQE4-F1
#
_entry.id   AF-A0A534LQE4-F1
#
_cell.length_a   1.000
_cell.length_b   1.000
_cell.length_c   1.000
_cell.angle_alpha   90.00
_cell.angle_beta   90.00
_cell.angle_gamma   90.00
#
_symmetry.space_group_name_H-M   'P 1'
#
loop_
_entity.id
_entity.type
_entity.pdbx_description
1 polymer ?
#
loop_
_entity_poly.entity_id
_entity_poly.type
_entity_poly.pdbx_seq_one_letter_code
_entity_poly.pdbx_strand_id
1 'polypeptide(L)'
;MSDGGRATPPWAQPLWSIPPYGIRAEDVMPLKVRFLRKGRHSPESEGPERGGIDCLCRNRGQRDTGTPLKRVRSNASGGSFSSGEIGLCSQPGKLGWNLFRGARPMDARRGNLTPQDLLLPEGKLIRTTRGGSKALKQLLLDLKKYSFSGYVRTVRSAGGRRSEGIVLLRAGNPEASLHQRDDSQDRGRNALKKVWQDSYDESCVLELHARVDMDGLVREYADAVLERPAKILKRSRVPQPIDRSDVEKQLRVWKERSYDVSAVEANLDGEPGILTASLLAMRDAVKKAEAATGVLARLDVRGFESRAAILREKLRDPIRHPDVDAEVEILREALENRQRMESQNRLERSRERDFKERTKKVLELVLKQRQEDRSPGSLPTPEEVDKAIDEASPPNELPTNLAAGFTFEGFTVGESNRFAHTASVSVAKQPAKAYNPLLITSGPGLGKTHLLHAIGNYIMAHEKGAKVLYLTCEAFASGLAEGRANGGLAGWRERVRGVDCLLLDDIQFLGGMPEVHEELFHAFNELHTAEKQIVLASDRPPKVIPNLDERLVSRFEAGLVAGMEPPDLATRVAILEHRAKDASATIDPDVLKVIATLAPNNVRELGGALNRVVAFSAMMRRPITEELAREVLSESVAVPAQASVVEPKPSEAPSFQGLHPGRSYLIEEDRPSEAYRRLAAFLAGRGGGLIITRTNPKRIRETYDLASEKILWLTDREGSTEETIAPALERIVYELEDFMTKQASGAILIDGVEYLVSNNSFDAVLKFVRRLLDAVSESRYALIISIGPATVKEQELRVLEREMEVIRIP
;
A
#
# COMPACT_ATOMS: atom_id res chain seq x y z
N MET A 1 27.59 60.97 -45.84
CA MET A 1 28.90 60.77 -46.50
C MET A 1 29.46 59.47 -45.95
N SER A 2 29.14 58.32 -46.54
CA SER A 2 29.78 57.71 -47.71
C SER A 2 31.29 57.47 -47.53
N ASP A 3 31.59 56.18 -47.38
CA ASP A 3 32.73 55.40 -47.89
C ASP A 3 34.15 55.50 -47.32
N GLY A 4 34.71 54.30 -47.08
CA GLY A 4 36.05 54.02 -47.62
C GLY A 4 36.95 52.95 -46.96
N GLY A 5 36.57 51.65 -46.97
CA GLY A 5 37.42 50.44 -47.18
C GLY A 5 38.57 50.08 -46.19
N ARG A 6 39.08 48.85 -46.02
CA ARG A 6 38.88 47.41 -46.37
C ARG A 6 39.58 46.62 -45.21
N ALA A 7 39.42 45.34 -44.88
CA ALA A 7 39.20 44.10 -45.63
C ALA A 7 38.72 42.97 -44.68
N THR A 8 38.07 41.95 -45.23
CA THR A 8 37.60 40.71 -44.56
C THR A 8 38.38 39.48 -45.04
N PRO A 9 38.61 38.47 -44.18
CA PRO A 9 38.86 37.07 -44.57
C PRO A 9 37.67 36.14 -44.22
N PRO A 10 37.66 34.88 -44.74
CA PRO A 10 36.45 34.27 -45.31
C PRO A 10 35.83 33.19 -44.43
N TRP A 11 34.57 33.40 -43.99
CA TRP A 11 33.58 32.33 -43.74
C TRP A 11 32.16 32.87 -43.47
N ALA A 12 31.78 34.01 -44.05
CA ALA A 12 30.44 34.59 -43.88
C ALA A 12 29.68 34.68 -45.22
N GLN A 13 28.44 34.16 -45.19
CA GLN A 13 27.24 34.45 -46.01
C GLN A 13 26.71 33.31 -46.92
N PRO A 14 25.36 33.23 -47.14
CA PRO A 14 24.56 32.01 -47.03
C PRO A 14 23.60 31.74 -48.22
N LEU A 15 22.69 30.77 -48.03
CA LEU A 15 21.43 30.47 -48.73
C LEU A 15 21.43 29.69 -50.08
N TRP A 16 20.70 28.56 -50.02
CA TRP A 16 19.85 27.88 -51.01
C TRP A 16 20.17 27.86 -52.51
N SER A 17 20.12 26.64 -53.09
CA SER A 17 19.72 26.38 -54.49
C SER A 17 19.18 24.93 -54.63
N ILE A 18 18.03 24.81 -55.32
CA ILE A 18 17.07 23.69 -55.45
C ILE A 18 17.46 22.79 -56.66
N PRO A 19 16.86 21.59 -56.90
CA PRO A 19 15.75 21.53 -57.86
C PRO A 19 14.62 20.51 -57.54
N PRO A 20 13.48 20.54 -58.27
CA PRO A 20 12.15 20.15 -57.81
C PRO A 20 11.66 18.82 -58.39
N TYR A 21 10.71 18.16 -57.71
CA TYR A 21 9.70 17.34 -58.38
C TYR A 21 8.36 17.50 -57.67
N GLY A 22 7.43 18.15 -58.38
CA GLY A 22 6.02 18.16 -58.02
C GLY A 22 5.31 16.95 -58.62
N ILE A 23 4.51 16.28 -57.81
CA ILE A 23 3.36 15.49 -58.29
C ILE A 23 2.15 15.84 -57.41
N ARG A 24 1.25 16.58 -58.08
CA ARG A 24 -0.21 16.71 -58.03
C ARG A 24 -0.97 16.28 -56.76
N ALA A 25 -1.81 17.21 -56.32
CA ALA A 25 -3.06 16.93 -55.62
C ALA A 25 -4.04 16.24 -56.58
N GLU A 26 -4.02 14.92 -56.60
CA GLU A 26 -5.03 14.00 -57.12
C GLU A 26 -4.53 12.59 -56.76
N ASP A 27 -4.78 12.16 -55.52
CA ASP A 27 -4.80 10.75 -55.08
C ASP A 27 -5.23 10.71 -53.60
N VAL A 28 -6.41 11.27 -53.34
CA VAL A 28 -7.19 10.96 -52.13
C VAL A 28 -8.25 9.97 -52.57
N MET A 29 -8.02 8.69 -52.33
CA MET A 29 -9.09 7.69 -52.32
C MET A 29 -8.89 6.64 -51.22
N PRO A 30 -10.00 6.10 -50.68
CA PRO A 30 -10.09 5.69 -49.30
C PRO A 30 -10.14 4.16 -49.14
N LEU A 31 -9.53 3.64 -48.07
CA LEU A 31 -9.79 2.28 -47.57
C LEU A 31 -10.73 2.39 -46.36
N LYS A 32 -12.04 2.45 -46.61
CA LYS A 32 -13.00 1.31 -46.56
C LYS A 32 -13.00 0.54 -45.22
N VAL A 33 -13.73 1.12 -44.27
CA VAL A 33 -14.45 0.39 -43.23
C VAL A 33 -15.51 -0.50 -43.89
N ARG A 34 -15.47 -1.80 -43.60
CA ARG A 34 -16.42 -2.80 -44.11
C ARG A 34 -17.55 -2.96 -43.09
N PHE A 35 -18.61 -2.17 -43.23
CA PHE A 35 -19.93 -2.50 -42.68
C PHE A 35 -20.74 -3.25 -43.75
N LEU A 36 -21.16 -4.47 -43.43
CA LEU A 36 -22.12 -5.24 -44.22
C LEU A 36 -23.53 -4.95 -43.68
N ARG A 37 -24.39 -4.36 -44.52
CA ARG A 37 -25.85 -4.38 -44.35
C ARG A 37 -26.56 -4.36 -45.71
N LYS A 38 -27.45 -5.32 -45.93
CA LYS A 38 -28.66 -5.30 -46.79
C LYS A 38 -29.51 -6.49 -46.31
N GLY A 39 -30.83 -6.47 -46.13
CA GLY A 39 -31.96 -5.54 -46.25
C GLY A 39 -33.15 -6.28 -45.59
N ARG A 40 -34.31 -5.70 -45.26
CA ARG A 40 -35.26 -4.99 -46.13
C ARG A 40 -36.40 -4.37 -45.29
N HIS A 41 -36.97 -3.29 -45.86
CA HIS A 41 -38.37 -2.81 -45.82
C HIS A 41 -39.05 -2.34 -44.52
N SER A 42 -39.22 -1.01 -44.45
CA SER A 42 -40.35 -0.22 -43.89
C SER A 42 -41.63 -0.38 -44.76
N PRO A 43 -42.79 0.29 -44.51
CA PRO A 43 -43.14 1.36 -43.54
C PRO A 43 -44.47 1.05 -42.76
N GLU A 44 -44.96 1.82 -41.79
CA GLU A 44 -45.69 3.11 -41.87
C GLU A 44 -46.01 3.60 -40.44
N SER A 45 -45.83 4.91 -40.13
CA SER A 45 -46.87 5.91 -39.76
C SER A 45 -47.41 5.77 -38.31
N GLU A 46 -47.64 6.76 -37.44
CA GLU A 46 -47.81 8.22 -37.42
C GLU A 46 -47.36 8.65 -35.99
N GLY A 47 -46.81 9.84 -35.73
CA GLY A 47 -47.57 11.08 -35.57
C GLY A 47 -47.81 11.40 -34.07
N PRO A 48 -47.60 12.64 -33.57
CA PRO A 48 -47.24 12.92 -32.18
C PRO A 48 -48.38 13.58 -31.37
N GLU A 49 -48.20 13.78 -30.06
CA GLU A 49 -48.34 15.08 -29.35
C GLU A 49 -48.55 14.98 -27.82
N ARG A 50 -47.75 15.80 -27.11
CA ARG A 50 -48.04 16.74 -26.00
C ARG A 50 -48.77 16.31 -24.71
N GLY A 51 -48.16 16.78 -23.61
CA GLY A 51 -48.80 17.30 -22.39
C GLY A 51 -49.28 16.21 -21.43
N GLY A 52 -49.04 16.24 -20.12
CA GLY A 52 -48.66 17.31 -19.23
C GLY A 52 -49.30 16.96 -17.86
N ILE A 53 -48.48 17.01 -16.82
CA ILE A 53 -48.82 17.48 -15.47
C ILE A 53 -49.77 16.63 -14.57
N ASP A 54 -49.27 16.51 -13.34
CA ASP A 54 -49.92 16.28 -12.04
C ASP A 54 -50.20 14.87 -11.48
N CYS A 55 -49.30 14.50 -10.55
CA CYS A 55 -49.56 14.49 -9.11
C CYS A 55 -50.96 14.04 -8.64
N LEU A 56 -51.04 12.89 -7.96
CA LEU A 56 -51.26 12.82 -6.50
C LEU A 56 -51.49 11.38 -6.01
N CYS A 57 -50.65 11.02 -5.04
CA CYS A 57 -50.97 10.34 -3.78
C CYS A 57 -52.04 9.22 -3.67
N ARG A 58 -51.55 8.14 -3.06
CA ARG A 58 -52.07 7.42 -1.89
C ARG A 58 -53.01 6.21 -2.11
N ASN A 59 -52.42 5.05 -1.81
CA ASN A 59 -52.71 4.23 -0.63
C ASN A 59 -54.10 3.57 -0.52
N ARG A 60 -54.14 2.24 -0.65
CA ARG A 60 -54.62 1.24 0.35
C ARG A 60 -55.19 -0.02 -0.31
N GLY A 61 -54.83 -1.17 0.26
CA GLY A 61 -55.81 -2.15 0.73
C GLY A 61 -56.18 -3.34 -0.18
N GLN A 62 -55.48 -4.45 0.02
CA GLN A 62 -56.05 -5.74 0.48
C GLN A 62 -57.42 -6.22 -0.10
N ARG A 63 -57.42 -7.33 -0.87
CA ARG A 63 -57.89 -8.69 -0.47
C ARG A 63 -58.27 -9.56 -1.68
N ASP A 64 -57.83 -10.81 -1.59
CA ASP A 64 -58.48 -12.08 -1.93
C ASP A 64 -59.38 -12.18 -3.16
N THR A 65 -59.09 -13.14 -4.04
CA THR A 65 -59.77 -14.46 -4.05
C THR A 65 -59.42 -15.27 -5.31
N GLY A 66 -59.25 -16.59 -5.13
CA GLY A 66 -59.92 -17.58 -5.99
C GLY A 66 -59.18 -18.09 -7.23
N THR A 67 -58.41 -19.17 -7.06
CA THR A 67 -58.15 -20.22 -8.06
C THR A 67 -59.46 -20.80 -8.62
N PRO A 68 -59.49 -21.41 -9.83
CA PRO A 68 -59.18 -22.85 -9.93
C PRO A 68 -58.58 -23.36 -11.27
N LEU A 69 -57.52 -24.18 -11.12
CA LEU A 69 -57.31 -25.56 -11.60
C LEU A 69 -57.65 -26.03 -13.05
N LYS A 70 -56.64 -26.74 -13.59
CA LYS A 70 -56.63 -28.09 -14.25
C LYS A 70 -56.48 -28.22 -15.78
N ARG A 71 -55.36 -28.84 -16.18
CA ARG A 71 -55.21 -30.13 -16.92
C ARG A 71 -53.68 -30.40 -17.02
N VAL A 72 -53.05 -31.42 -16.42
CA VAL A 72 -53.20 -32.90 -16.41
C VAL A 72 -52.91 -33.58 -17.76
N ARG A 73 -51.75 -34.25 -17.85
CA ARG A 73 -51.52 -35.69 -18.20
C ARG A 73 -49.99 -35.95 -18.30
N SER A 74 -49.36 -36.75 -17.41
CA SER A 74 -49.27 -38.24 -17.33
C SER A 74 -48.16 -38.80 -18.25
N ASN A 75 -47.36 -39.83 -17.94
CA ASN A 75 -47.06 -40.66 -16.76
C ASN A 75 -45.95 -41.67 -17.15
N ALA A 76 -45.53 -42.49 -16.16
CA ALA A 76 -44.84 -43.80 -16.23
C ALA A 76 -43.31 -43.74 -16.19
N SER A 77 -42.58 -44.56 -15.44
CA SER A 77 -42.81 -45.77 -14.59
C SER A 77 -41.45 -46.02 -13.90
N GLY A 78 -41.26 -46.54 -12.69
CA GLY A 78 -41.91 -47.59 -11.92
C GLY A 78 -40.76 -48.22 -11.07
N GLY A 79 -41.02 -48.56 -9.81
CA GLY A 79 -40.07 -49.27 -8.95
C GLY A 79 -40.58 -50.67 -8.59
N SER A 80 -39.71 -51.50 -8.01
CA SER A 80 -40.12 -52.62 -7.13
C SER A 80 -38.94 -53.32 -6.43
N PHE A 81 -39.34 -54.03 -5.36
CA PHE A 81 -38.67 -55.04 -4.51
C PHE A 81 -38.01 -54.55 -3.20
N SER A 82 -38.27 -55.10 -1.99
CA SER A 82 -39.37 -55.83 -1.30
C SER A 82 -38.78 -56.30 0.06
N SER A 83 -39.28 -55.86 1.23
CA SER A 83 -40.04 -56.64 2.26
C SER A 83 -39.40 -57.96 2.71
N GLY A 84 -38.97 -58.10 3.98
CA GLY A 84 -39.76 -58.67 5.11
C GLY A 84 -39.34 -60.14 5.32
N GLU A 85 -38.99 -60.68 6.49
CA GLU A 85 -39.77 -60.91 7.71
C GLU A 85 -38.94 -61.77 8.70
N ILE A 86 -39.21 -61.63 10.01
CA ILE A 86 -39.33 -62.67 11.08
C ILE A 86 -38.19 -63.72 11.19
N GLY A 87 -37.43 -63.94 12.27
CA GLY A 87 -37.64 -63.81 13.72
C GLY A 87 -37.33 -65.16 14.39
N LEU A 88 -36.31 -65.26 15.27
CA LEU A 88 -36.22 -66.14 16.47
C LEU A 88 -34.80 -66.23 17.07
N CYS A 89 -34.76 -66.10 18.41
CA CYS A 89 -33.85 -66.70 19.40
C CYS A 89 -32.32 -66.64 19.23
N SER A 90 -31.64 -65.91 20.12
CA SER A 90 -30.97 -66.45 21.34
C SER A 90 -29.89 -65.48 21.88
N GLN A 91 -29.84 -65.33 23.20
CA GLN A 91 -28.99 -64.43 24.02
C GLN A 91 -27.48 -64.80 24.02
N PRO A 92 -26.54 -64.07 24.70
CA PRO A 92 -26.56 -62.71 25.29
C PRO A 92 -25.34 -61.82 24.95
N GLY A 93 -25.45 -60.49 25.13
CA GLY A 93 -24.29 -59.59 25.30
C GLY A 93 -24.52 -58.08 25.11
N LYS A 94 -24.60 -57.33 26.22
CA LYS A 94 -24.24 -55.90 26.44
C LYS A 94 -25.01 -54.73 25.76
N LEU A 95 -25.61 -53.91 26.67
CA LEU A 95 -25.99 -52.47 26.65
C LEU A 95 -27.02 -51.97 25.60
N GLY A 96 -28.24 -51.46 25.87
CA GLY A 96 -29.02 -51.08 27.06
C GLY A 96 -29.02 -49.56 27.34
N TRP A 97 -30.13 -48.79 27.47
CA TRP A 97 -31.59 -49.03 27.49
C TRP A 97 -32.33 -47.66 27.37
N ASN A 98 -33.32 -47.54 26.45
CA ASN A 98 -34.75 -47.16 26.68
C ASN A 98 -35.19 -45.75 27.18
N LEU A 99 -36.44 -45.26 27.05
CA LEU A 99 -37.66 -45.45 26.22
C LEU A 99 -38.69 -44.37 26.73
N PHE A 100 -39.79 -44.18 25.99
CA PHE A 100 -40.91 -43.22 26.16
C PHE A 100 -41.65 -43.05 27.52
N ARG A 101 -42.43 -41.93 27.56
CA ARG A 101 -43.65 -41.56 28.36
C ARG A 101 -43.37 -40.85 29.70
N GLY A 102 -44.04 -39.76 30.10
CA GLY A 102 -45.16 -38.97 29.57
C GLY A 102 -45.62 -37.93 30.64
N ALA A 103 -46.60 -37.07 30.29
CA ALA A 103 -47.35 -36.11 31.13
C ALA A 103 -46.84 -34.63 31.26
N ARG A 104 -47.77 -33.67 31.07
CA ARG A 104 -47.74 -32.26 31.54
C ARG A 104 -48.43 -32.18 32.94
N PRO A 105 -48.54 -31.04 33.66
CA PRO A 105 -47.70 -29.85 33.88
C PRO A 105 -47.38 -29.60 35.39
N MET A 106 -46.61 -28.53 35.70
CA MET A 106 -46.26 -27.97 37.04
C MET A 106 -45.44 -28.85 38.01
N ASP A 107 -44.22 -28.40 38.35
CA ASP A 107 -43.95 -27.95 39.73
C ASP A 107 -42.60 -27.23 39.84
N ALA A 108 -42.62 -26.11 40.56
CA ALA A 108 -41.43 -25.41 41.01
C ALA A 108 -40.69 -26.26 42.05
N ARG A 109 -39.57 -26.88 41.69
CA ARG A 109 -38.55 -27.30 42.67
C ARG A 109 -37.14 -27.12 42.13
N ARG A 110 -36.38 -26.39 42.95
CA ARG A 110 -34.93 -26.19 42.91
C ARG A 110 -34.19 -27.50 42.55
N GLY A 111 -33.26 -27.42 41.60
CA GLY A 111 -32.37 -28.53 41.26
C GLY A 111 -31.47 -28.18 40.07
N ASN A 112 -30.36 -27.51 40.36
CA ASN A 112 -29.12 -27.32 39.57
C ASN A 112 -29.18 -27.58 38.05
N LEU A 113 -29.29 -26.49 37.28
CA LEU A 113 -28.71 -26.43 35.95
C LEU A 113 -27.18 -26.47 36.11
N THR A 114 -26.50 -27.34 35.37
CA THR A 114 -25.03 -27.40 35.35
C THR A 114 -24.47 -26.32 34.41
N PRO A 115 -23.36 -25.65 34.77
CA PRO A 115 -22.73 -24.61 33.96
C PRO A 115 -21.87 -25.26 32.86
N GLN A 116 -22.49 -25.74 31.79
CA GLN A 116 -21.79 -26.21 30.60
C GLN A 116 -22.22 -25.44 29.36
N ASP A 117 -21.21 -24.75 28.85
CA ASP A 117 -21.01 -24.17 27.53
C ASP A 117 -21.87 -22.94 27.17
N LEU A 118 -21.17 -21.81 26.96
CA LEU A 118 -21.66 -20.76 26.07
C LEU A 118 -22.00 -21.44 24.74
N LEU A 119 -23.30 -21.64 24.47
CA LEU A 119 -23.83 -22.20 23.22
C LEU A 119 -23.57 -21.21 22.09
N LEU A 120 -22.31 -21.10 21.66
CA LEU A 120 -21.91 -20.35 20.49
C LEU A 120 -21.73 -21.33 19.33
N PRO A 121 -21.97 -20.88 18.09
CA PRO A 121 -21.76 -21.71 16.91
C PRO A 121 -20.31 -22.21 16.90
N GLU A 122 -20.12 -23.49 16.58
CA GLU A 122 -18.82 -24.12 16.44
C GLU A 122 -18.05 -23.45 15.29
N GLY A 123 -17.35 -22.36 15.59
CA GLY A 123 -16.37 -21.79 14.67
C GLY A 123 -15.23 -22.78 14.48
N LYS A 124 -14.63 -22.82 13.28
CA LYS A 124 -13.52 -23.75 13.02
C LYS A 124 -12.32 -23.36 13.86
N LEU A 125 -11.87 -24.24 14.76
CA LEU A 125 -10.66 -24.05 15.54
C LEU A 125 -9.45 -23.97 14.60
N ILE A 126 -8.77 -22.83 14.65
CA ILE A 126 -7.62 -22.49 13.81
C ILE A 126 -6.32 -22.78 14.53
N ARG A 127 -6.24 -22.39 15.80
CA ARG A 127 -5.01 -22.45 16.58
C ARG A 127 -5.34 -22.53 18.06
N THR A 128 -4.52 -23.27 18.80
CA THR A 128 -4.56 -23.30 20.26
C THR A 128 -3.22 -22.83 20.82
N THR A 129 -3.25 -21.89 21.76
CA THR A 129 -2.05 -21.29 22.37
C THR A 129 -2.19 -21.35 23.89
N ARG A 130 -1.12 -21.63 24.62
CA ARG A 130 -1.14 -21.56 26.10
C ARG A 130 -1.18 -20.11 26.58
N GLY A 131 -1.85 -19.89 27.71
CA GLY A 131 -1.90 -18.62 28.42
C GLY A 131 -0.55 -18.23 29.00
N GLY A 132 -0.47 -16.97 29.42
CA GLY A 132 0.72 -16.34 29.99
C GLY A 132 0.63 -14.82 29.89
N SER A 133 1.46 -14.11 30.64
CA SER A 133 1.40 -12.64 30.80
C SER A 133 1.38 -11.81 29.51
N LYS A 134 1.85 -12.37 28.39
CA LYS A 134 1.86 -11.74 27.06
C LYS A 134 1.05 -12.49 26.00
N ALA A 135 0.49 -13.67 26.30
CA ALA A 135 -0.06 -14.59 25.31
C ALA A 135 -1.23 -13.98 24.52
N LEU A 136 -2.28 -13.50 25.23
CA LEU A 136 -3.43 -12.87 24.59
C LEU A 136 -3.07 -11.55 23.90
N LYS A 137 -2.17 -10.75 24.49
CA LYS A 137 -1.73 -9.48 23.89
C LYS A 137 -1.01 -9.70 22.56
N GLN A 138 -0.07 -10.66 22.50
CA GLN A 138 0.63 -10.98 21.27
C GLN A 138 -0.33 -11.59 20.24
N LEU A 139 -1.20 -12.50 20.66
CA LEU A 139 -2.22 -13.07 19.79
C LEU A 139 -3.09 -11.97 19.15
N LEU A 140 -3.62 -11.03 19.93
CA LEU A 140 -4.42 -9.93 19.40
C LEU A 140 -3.63 -8.99 18.49
N LEU A 141 -2.35 -8.71 18.80
CA LEU A 141 -1.49 -7.91 17.93
C LEU A 141 -1.26 -8.60 16.59
N ASP A 142 -1.04 -9.92 16.58
CA ASP A 142 -0.89 -10.69 15.36
C ASP A 142 -2.18 -10.72 14.56
N LEU A 143 -3.33 -10.97 15.19
CA LEU A 143 -4.64 -10.94 14.54
C LEU A 143 -4.98 -9.55 13.96
N LYS A 144 -4.51 -8.48 14.59
CA LYS A 144 -4.63 -7.10 14.06
C LYS A 144 -3.80 -6.88 12.79
N LYS A 145 -2.59 -7.45 12.69
CA LYS A 145 -1.76 -7.37 11.48
C LYS A 145 -2.45 -8.00 10.27
N TYR A 146 -3.22 -9.07 10.49
CA TYR A 146 -3.89 -9.82 9.41
C TYR A 146 -5.33 -9.40 9.14
N SER A 147 -5.86 -8.39 9.85
CA SER A 147 -7.27 -7.99 9.74
C SER A 147 -8.23 -9.18 9.95
N PHE A 148 -7.90 -10.06 10.90
CA PHE A 148 -8.67 -11.28 11.18
C PHE A 148 -10.11 -10.99 11.61
N SER A 149 -11.06 -11.81 11.17
CA SER A 149 -12.44 -11.76 11.65
C SER A 149 -12.89 -13.14 12.16
N GLY A 150 -13.35 -13.20 13.41
CA GLY A 150 -13.66 -14.45 14.12
C GLY A 150 -13.74 -14.22 15.62
N TYR A 151 -13.44 -15.24 16.43
CA TYR A 151 -13.36 -15.07 17.89
C TYR A 151 -12.19 -15.81 18.53
N VAL A 152 -11.73 -15.28 19.66
CA VAL A 152 -10.78 -15.96 20.55
C VAL A 152 -11.56 -16.46 21.75
N ARG A 153 -11.52 -17.77 21.99
CA ARG A 153 -12.06 -18.43 23.18
C ARG A 153 -10.92 -18.70 24.16
N THR A 154 -11.16 -18.53 25.44
CA THR A 154 -10.18 -18.72 26.50
C THR A 154 -10.77 -19.67 27.52
N VAL A 155 -10.14 -20.82 27.74
CA VAL A 155 -10.62 -21.82 28.71
C VAL A 155 -9.56 -21.95 29.79
N ARG A 156 -9.91 -21.66 31.04
CA ARG A 156 -9.01 -21.81 32.19
C ARG A 156 -9.58 -22.84 33.15
N SER A 157 -8.77 -23.83 33.48
CA SER A 157 -9.11 -24.90 34.44
C SER A 157 -8.11 -24.87 35.58
N ALA A 158 -8.39 -24.08 36.61
CA ALA A 158 -7.49 -23.89 37.75
C ALA A 158 -8.22 -24.17 39.06
N GLY A 159 -7.66 -25.04 39.91
CA GLY A 159 -8.20 -25.33 41.24
C GLY A 159 -9.62 -25.91 41.25
N GLY A 160 -9.99 -26.69 40.23
CA GLY A 160 -11.32 -27.32 40.11
C GLY A 160 -12.44 -26.40 39.63
N ARG A 161 -12.15 -25.13 39.29
CA ARG A 161 -13.11 -24.19 38.68
C ARG A 161 -12.75 -23.94 37.22
N ARG A 162 -13.76 -23.98 36.34
CA ARG A 162 -13.63 -23.71 34.91
C ARG A 162 -14.16 -22.30 34.62
N SER A 163 -13.35 -21.47 33.97
CA SER A 163 -13.81 -20.22 33.39
C SER A 163 -13.58 -20.20 31.89
N GLU A 164 -14.51 -19.57 31.19
CA GLU A 164 -14.57 -19.51 29.74
C GLU A 164 -14.79 -18.07 29.29
N GLY A 165 -13.98 -17.59 28.36
CA GLY A 165 -14.00 -16.22 27.88
C GLY A 165 -13.99 -16.17 26.37
N ILE A 166 -14.69 -15.22 25.76
CA ILE A 166 -14.81 -15.10 24.31
C ILE A 166 -14.66 -13.64 23.91
N VAL A 167 -13.84 -13.39 22.90
CA VAL A 167 -13.62 -12.07 22.32
C VAL A 167 -13.88 -12.15 20.83
N LEU A 168 -14.95 -11.52 20.36
CA LEU A 168 -15.26 -11.35 18.95
C LEU A 168 -14.35 -10.29 18.35
N LEU A 169 -13.75 -10.58 17.20
CA LEU A 169 -12.82 -9.73 16.48
C LEU A 169 -13.33 -9.44 15.07
N ARG A 170 -13.29 -8.18 14.65
CA ARG A 170 -13.53 -7.76 13.26
C ARG A 170 -12.37 -6.92 12.75
N ALA A 171 -11.78 -7.32 11.64
CA ALA A 171 -10.56 -6.71 11.11
C ALA A 171 -9.44 -6.61 12.19
N GLY A 172 -9.38 -7.60 13.09
CA GLY A 172 -8.47 -7.71 14.21
C GLY A 172 -8.74 -6.77 15.38
N ASN A 173 -9.86 -6.05 15.38
CA ASN A 173 -10.30 -5.21 16.48
C ASN A 173 -11.38 -5.92 17.32
N PRO A 174 -11.28 -5.92 18.66
CA PRO A 174 -12.33 -6.42 19.54
C PRO A 174 -13.65 -5.68 19.33
N GLU A 175 -14.68 -6.42 18.95
CA GLU A 175 -16.03 -5.90 18.68
C GLU A 175 -17.04 -6.31 19.75
N ALA A 176 -16.88 -7.48 20.38
CA ALA A 176 -17.72 -7.91 21.50
C ALA A 176 -16.93 -8.85 22.42
N SER A 177 -17.39 -9.04 23.67
CA SER A 177 -16.79 -10.03 24.55
C SER A 177 -17.76 -10.59 25.58
N LEU A 178 -17.62 -11.88 25.87
CA LEU A 178 -18.38 -12.65 26.84
C LEU A 178 -17.41 -13.35 27.79
N HIS A 179 -17.80 -13.53 29.04
CA HIS A 179 -17.03 -14.31 30.00
C HIS A 179 -17.98 -15.02 30.94
N GLN A 180 -17.72 -16.29 31.20
CA GLN A 180 -18.50 -17.12 32.09
C GLN A 180 -17.55 -17.82 33.06
N ARG A 181 -17.91 -17.80 34.33
CA ARG A 181 -17.22 -18.57 35.36
C ARG A 181 -18.26 -19.11 36.32
N ASP A 182 -18.32 -20.43 36.43
CA ASP A 182 -19.35 -21.13 37.18
C ASP A 182 -20.75 -20.63 36.71
N ASP A 183 -21.57 -20.05 37.61
CA ASP A 183 -22.91 -19.51 37.29
C ASP A 183 -22.91 -18.01 36.93
N SER A 184 -21.75 -17.35 36.94
CA SER A 184 -21.64 -15.91 36.65
C SER A 184 -21.30 -15.67 35.18
N GLN A 185 -22.08 -14.82 34.50
CA GLN A 185 -21.82 -14.39 33.14
C GLN A 185 -21.62 -12.87 33.09
N ASP A 186 -20.51 -12.43 32.51
CA ASP A 186 -20.20 -11.04 32.22
C ASP A 186 -20.23 -10.81 30.71
N ARG A 187 -20.56 -9.58 30.31
CA ARG A 187 -20.67 -9.16 28.91
C ARG A 187 -19.94 -7.82 28.69
N GLY A 188 -19.54 -7.53 27.46
CA GLY A 188 -18.89 -6.27 27.08
C GLY A 188 -17.55 -6.05 27.79
N ARG A 189 -17.19 -4.80 28.08
CA ARG A 189 -15.84 -4.47 28.62
C ARG A 189 -15.48 -5.20 29.92
N ASN A 190 -16.45 -5.55 30.75
CA ASN A 190 -16.19 -6.30 31.98
C ASN A 190 -15.79 -7.74 31.68
N ALA A 191 -16.44 -8.38 30.70
CA ALA A 191 -16.01 -9.67 30.19
C ALA A 191 -14.59 -9.60 29.64
N LEU A 192 -14.28 -8.62 28.77
CA LEU A 192 -12.95 -8.47 28.18
C LEU A 192 -11.84 -8.39 29.24
N LYS A 193 -12.07 -7.66 30.34
CA LYS A 193 -11.13 -7.57 31.46
C LYS A 193 -10.91 -8.94 32.13
N LYS A 194 -11.97 -9.71 32.35
CA LYS A 194 -11.89 -11.04 32.96
C LYS A 194 -11.24 -12.06 32.03
N VAL A 195 -11.53 -12.02 30.73
CA VAL A 195 -10.81 -12.80 29.70
C VAL A 195 -9.31 -12.48 29.73
N TRP A 196 -8.96 -11.20 29.81
CA TRP A 196 -7.56 -10.77 29.87
C TRP A 196 -6.86 -11.27 31.13
N GLN A 197 -7.54 -11.20 32.29
CA GLN A 197 -7.03 -11.75 33.55
C GLN A 197 -6.83 -13.27 33.49
N ASP A 198 -7.81 -14.01 32.97
CA ASP A 198 -7.71 -15.47 32.83
C ASP A 198 -6.57 -15.85 31.89
N SER A 199 -6.34 -15.08 30.83
CA SER A 199 -5.27 -15.33 29.86
C SER A 199 -3.86 -15.22 30.42
N TYR A 200 -3.67 -14.62 31.60
CA TYR A 200 -2.35 -14.52 32.25
C TYR A 200 -1.93 -15.81 32.92
N ASP A 201 -2.87 -16.70 33.22
CA ASP A 201 -2.62 -17.99 33.84
C ASP A 201 -2.07 -18.98 32.79
N GLU A 202 -1.00 -19.70 33.13
CA GLU A 202 -0.39 -20.70 32.25
C GLU A 202 -1.30 -21.93 32.03
N SER A 203 -2.24 -22.17 32.94
CA SER A 203 -3.28 -23.19 32.79
C SER A 203 -4.42 -22.77 31.87
N CYS A 204 -4.43 -21.52 31.38
CA CYS A 204 -5.39 -21.05 30.40
C CYS A 204 -5.01 -21.52 28.99
N VAL A 205 -6.00 -21.89 28.21
CA VAL A 205 -5.88 -22.29 26.81
C VAL A 205 -6.64 -21.28 25.96
N LEU A 206 -5.94 -20.65 25.02
CA LEU A 206 -6.46 -19.68 24.07
C LEU A 206 -6.74 -20.39 22.75
N GLU A 207 -7.99 -20.49 22.36
CA GLU A 207 -8.49 -21.12 21.14
C GLU A 207 -8.93 -20.04 20.15
N LEU A 208 -8.38 -20.03 18.95
CA LEU A 208 -8.76 -19.11 17.88
C LEU A 208 -9.76 -19.79 16.95
N HIS A 209 -10.92 -19.17 16.72
CA HIS A 209 -11.97 -19.71 15.86
C HIS A 209 -12.31 -18.74 14.72
N ALA A 210 -12.41 -19.26 13.50
CA ALA A 210 -12.78 -18.51 12.30
C ALA A 210 -14.04 -19.08 11.63
N ARG A 211 -14.47 -18.43 10.54
CA ARG A 211 -15.71 -18.75 9.78
C ARG A 211 -16.96 -18.76 10.64
N VAL A 212 -17.17 -17.67 11.34
CA VAL A 212 -18.29 -17.49 12.24
C VAL A 212 -19.15 -16.38 11.67
N ASP A 213 -20.48 -16.52 11.71
CA ASP A 213 -21.37 -15.44 11.33
C ASP A 213 -21.25 -14.31 12.36
N MET A 214 -20.31 -13.40 12.12
CA MET A 214 -20.01 -12.29 13.01
C MET A 214 -21.21 -11.36 13.14
N ASP A 215 -21.98 -11.16 12.06
CA ASP A 215 -23.13 -10.26 12.08
C ASP A 215 -24.33 -10.91 12.76
N GLY A 216 -24.49 -12.23 12.65
CA GLY A 216 -25.42 -13.03 13.45
C GLY A 216 -25.07 -12.99 14.94
N LEU A 217 -23.80 -13.25 15.29
CA LEU A 217 -23.34 -13.24 16.68
C LEU A 217 -23.40 -11.86 17.34
N VAL A 218 -23.02 -10.81 16.63
CA VAL A 218 -23.13 -9.44 17.14
C VAL A 218 -24.60 -9.03 17.33
N ARG A 219 -25.52 -9.55 16.51
CA ARG A 219 -26.97 -9.36 16.70
C ARG A 219 -27.52 -10.17 17.87
N GLU A 220 -27.09 -11.42 18.03
CA GLU A 220 -27.51 -12.32 19.11
C GLU A 220 -27.00 -11.83 20.47
N TYR A 221 -25.76 -11.37 20.52
CA TYR A 221 -25.08 -10.85 21.72
C TYR A 221 -24.85 -9.33 21.62
N ALA A 222 -25.90 -8.59 21.24
CA ALA A 222 -25.83 -7.13 21.09
C ALA A 222 -25.40 -6.41 22.38
N ASP A 223 -25.70 -6.97 23.55
CA ASP A 223 -25.31 -6.45 24.85
C ASP A 223 -23.87 -6.81 25.28
N ALA A 224 -23.18 -7.63 24.48
CA ALA A 224 -21.76 -7.95 24.63
C ALA A 224 -20.84 -7.06 23.78
N VAL A 225 -21.41 -6.21 22.91
CA VAL A 225 -20.68 -5.35 21.97
C VAL A 225 -19.86 -4.28 22.71
N LEU A 226 -18.61 -4.14 22.29
CA LEU A 226 -17.65 -3.14 22.73
C LEU A 226 -17.86 -1.90 21.84
N GLU A 227 -18.67 -0.94 22.28
CA GLU A 227 -19.06 0.25 21.50
C GLU A 227 -17.90 0.90 20.72
N ARG A 228 -18.07 1.10 19.40
CA ARG A 228 -17.32 2.10 18.62
C ARG A 228 -17.69 3.50 19.13
N PRO A 229 -16.77 4.47 19.20
CA PRO A 229 -17.11 5.83 19.60
C PRO A 229 -17.81 6.55 18.43
N ALA A 230 -19.13 6.40 18.34
CA ALA A 230 -19.98 7.31 17.59
C ALA A 230 -20.93 7.98 18.59
N LYS A 231 -20.89 9.32 18.62
CA LYS A 231 -21.81 10.18 19.37
C LYS A 231 -23.25 9.71 19.16
N ILE A 232 -23.96 9.32 20.22
CA ILE A 232 -25.36 9.68 20.55
C ILE A 232 -25.77 9.03 21.89
N LEU A 233 -26.20 9.89 22.81
CA LEU A 233 -26.96 9.73 24.06
C LEU A 233 -27.00 8.35 24.75
N LYS A 234 -26.21 8.21 25.82
CA LYS A 234 -26.46 7.23 26.88
C LYS A 234 -27.83 7.54 27.52
N ARG A 235 -28.76 6.58 27.47
CA ARG A 235 -29.82 6.49 28.49
C ARG A 235 -29.17 6.03 29.79
N SER A 236 -28.81 6.99 30.62
CA SER A 236 -28.24 6.77 31.94
C SER A 236 -29.18 5.91 32.79
N ARG A 237 -28.65 4.84 33.40
CA ARG A 237 -29.24 4.27 34.60
C ARG A 237 -29.41 5.41 35.61
N VAL A 238 -30.59 5.53 36.20
CA VAL A 238 -30.88 6.51 37.26
C VAL A 238 -29.77 6.41 38.32
N PRO A 239 -28.93 7.45 38.47
CA PRO A 239 -27.91 7.45 39.51
C PRO A 239 -28.59 7.51 40.86
N GLN A 240 -28.09 6.76 41.84
CA GLN A 240 -28.53 6.98 43.22
C GLN A 240 -28.15 8.40 43.66
N PRO A 241 -28.99 9.08 44.45
CA PRO A 241 -28.73 10.46 44.86
C PRO A 241 -27.40 10.53 45.63
N ILE A 242 -26.44 11.28 45.09
CA ILE A 242 -25.17 11.58 45.76
C ILE A 242 -25.47 12.64 46.83
N ASP A 243 -24.92 12.45 48.04
CA ASP A 243 -25.05 13.41 49.13
C ASP A 243 -24.43 14.76 48.75
N ARG A 244 -25.20 15.85 48.89
CA ARG A 244 -24.79 17.21 48.53
C ARG A 244 -23.53 17.66 49.28
N SER A 245 -23.35 17.19 50.51
CA SER A 245 -22.18 17.53 51.33
C SER A 245 -20.88 16.97 50.74
N ASP A 246 -20.92 15.86 50.02
CA ASP A 246 -19.75 15.26 49.38
C ASP A 246 -19.44 15.90 48.02
N VAL A 247 -20.47 16.37 47.31
CA VAL A 247 -20.31 17.17 46.08
C VAL A 247 -19.58 18.47 46.37
N GLU A 248 -19.97 19.19 47.42
CA GLU A 248 -19.33 20.46 47.82
C GLU A 248 -17.87 20.29 48.26
N LYS A 249 -17.54 19.17 48.91
CA LYS A 249 -16.14 18.83 49.26
C LYS A 249 -15.31 18.60 48.00
N GLN A 250 -15.83 17.86 47.03
CA GLN A 250 -15.13 17.59 45.76
C GLN A 250 -14.91 18.88 44.95
N LEU A 251 -15.91 19.77 44.91
CA LEU A 251 -15.80 21.06 44.23
C LEU A 251 -14.70 21.94 44.85
N ARG A 252 -14.58 21.95 46.19
CA ARG A 252 -13.47 22.65 46.87
C ARG A 252 -12.10 22.11 46.44
N VAL A 253 -11.94 20.78 46.40
CA VAL A 253 -10.68 20.14 45.96
C VAL A 253 -10.32 20.52 44.52
N TRP A 254 -11.30 20.58 43.61
CA TRP A 254 -11.05 20.97 42.21
C TRP A 254 -10.75 22.47 42.08
N LYS A 255 -11.40 23.34 42.86
CA LYS A 255 -11.08 24.78 42.91
C LYS A 255 -9.67 25.05 43.42
N GLU A 256 -9.24 24.35 44.48
CA GLU A 256 -7.87 24.44 45.01
C GLU A 256 -6.83 24.01 43.96
N ARG A 257 -7.18 23.07 43.08
CA ARG A 257 -6.36 22.64 41.94
C ARG A 257 -6.49 23.53 40.70
N SER A 258 -7.16 24.68 40.80
CA SER A 258 -7.37 25.66 39.73
C SER A 258 -8.19 25.14 38.53
N TYR A 259 -9.08 24.17 38.73
CA TYR A 259 -10.04 23.76 37.71
C TYR A 259 -11.30 24.64 37.75
N ASP A 260 -11.83 24.98 36.58
CA ASP A 260 -13.13 25.66 36.48
C ASP A 260 -14.27 24.67 36.77
N VAL A 261 -14.98 24.88 37.87
CA VAL A 261 -16.11 24.05 38.29
C VAL A 261 -17.48 24.71 38.06
N SER A 262 -17.52 25.87 37.41
CA SER A 262 -18.73 26.69 37.23
C SER A 262 -19.88 25.89 36.59
N ALA A 263 -19.57 24.96 35.69
CA ALA A 263 -20.54 24.08 35.03
C ALA A 263 -21.24 23.10 36.00
N VAL A 264 -20.55 22.65 37.05
CA VAL A 264 -21.14 21.77 38.08
C VAL A 264 -21.86 22.62 39.14
N GLU A 265 -21.33 23.80 39.46
CA GLU A 265 -21.95 24.73 40.42
C GLU A 265 -23.30 25.25 39.95
N ALA A 266 -23.44 25.55 38.65
CA ALA A 266 -24.71 25.95 38.05
C ALA A 266 -25.82 24.89 38.19
N ASN A 267 -25.45 23.64 38.45
CA ASN A 267 -26.37 22.51 38.58
C ASN A 267 -26.58 22.05 40.04
N LEU A 268 -25.98 22.73 41.04
CA LEU A 268 -26.11 22.38 42.46
C LEU A 268 -27.56 22.43 42.95
N ASP A 269 -28.31 23.44 42.52
CA ASP A 269 -29.72 23.66 42.86
C ASP A 269 -30.70 22.97 41.90
N GLY A 270 -30.18 22.27 40.88
CA GLY A 270 -30.96 21.60 39.82
C GLY A 270 -31.44 20.20 40.19
N GLU A 271 -32.02 19.50 39.20
CA GLU A 271 -32.48 18.11 39.39
C GLU A 271 -31.32 17.17 39.79
N PRO A 272 -31.50 16.26 40.77
CA PRO A 272 -30.44 15.35 41.24
C PRO A 272 -29.77 14.52 40.14
N GLY A 273 -30.51 14.18 39.09
CA GLY A 273 -29.99 13.45 37.93
C GLY A 273 -29.01 14.28 37.08
N ILE A 274 -29.30 15.58 36.91
CA ILE A 274 -28.46 16.51 36.15
C ILE A 274 -27.18 16.82 36.92
N LEU A 275 -27.29 17.04 38.24
CA LEU A 275 -26.14 17.24 39.11
C LEU A 275 -25.21 16.02 39.10
N THR A 276 -25.78 14.80 39.21
CA THR A 276 -24.98 13.58 39.20
C THR A 276 -24.28 13.34 37.87
N ALA A 277 -24.96 13.61 36.74
CA ALA A 277 -24.37 13.50 35.42
C ALA A 277 -23.23 14.53 35.21
N SER A 278 -23.43 15.76 35.67
CA SER A 278 -22.43 16.84 35.57
C SER A 278 -21.19 16.54 36.41
N LEU A 279 -21.37 15.99 37.62
CA LEU A 279 -20.29 15.58 38.50
C LEU A 279 -19.45 14.42 37.93
N LEU A 280 -20.10 13.41 37.35
CA LEU A 280 -19.42 12.30 36.69
C LEU A 280 -18.63 12.77 35.46
N ALA A 281 -19.22 13.64 34.65
CA ALA A 281 -18.55 14.22 33.49
C ALA A 281 -17.31 15.03 33.91
N MET A 282 -17.42 15.88 34.95
CA MET A 282 -16.29 16.65 35.47
C MET A 282 -15.18 15.75 36.01
N ARG A 283 -15.52 14.70 36.76
CA ARG A 283 -14.53 13.76 37.31
C ARG A 283 -13.74 13.05 36.22
N ASP A 284 -14.41 12.60 35.17
CA ASP A 284 -13.74 11.96 34.02
C ASP A 284 -12.88 12.96 33.24
N ALA A 285 -13.36 14.20 33.07
CA ALA A 285 -12.64 15.27 32.40
C ALA A 285 -11.37 15.69 33.16
N VAL A 286 -11.46 15.89 34.48
CA VAL A 286 -10.31 16.20 35.36
C VAL A 286 -9.27 15.08 35.30
N LYS A 287 -9.69 13.81 35.34
CA LYS A 287 -8.77 12.67 35.26
C LYS A 287 -7.96 12.66 33.96
N LYS A 288 -8.60 12.99 32.82
CA LYS A 288 -7.91 13.12 31.53
C LYS A 288 -6.97 14.32 31.52
N ALA A 289 -7.41 15.45 32.05
CA ALA A 289 -6.60 16.66 32.12
C ALA A 289 -5.33 16.47 32.97
N GLU A 290 -5.41 15.75 34.09
CA GLU A 290 -4.24 15.41 34.92
C GLU A 290 -3.23 14.55 34.16
N ALA A 291 -3.69 13.54 33.40
CA ALA A 291 -2.82 12.70 32.59
C ALA A 291 -2.11 13.53 31.48
N ALA A 292 -2.86 14.37 30.77
CA ALA A 292 -2.33 15.23 29.73
C ALA A 292 -1.35 16.29 30.27
N THR A 293 -1.63 16.85 31.45
CA THR A 293 -0.71 17.78 32.15
C THR A 293 0.61 17.07 32.50
N GLY A 294 0.55 15.82 32.95
CA GLY A 294 1.72 15.01 33.26
C GLY A 294 2.60 14.71 32.03
N VAL A 295 1.99 14.50 30.86
CA VAL A 295 2.72 14.36 29.59
C VAL A 295 3.36 15.68 29.20
N LEU A 296 2.60 16.76 29.17
CA LEU A 296 3.07 18.08 28.74
C LEU A 296 4.20 18.64 29.62
N ALA A 297 4.25 18.27 30.91
CA ALA A 297 5.34 18.67 31.82
C ALA A 297 6.68 17.98 31.52
N ARG A 298 6.68 16.83 30.85
CA ARG A 298 7.90 16.05 30.53
C ARG A 298 8.47 16.37 29.15
N LEU A 299 7.74 17.13 28.32
CA LEU A 299 8.16 17.47 26.96
C LEU A 299 9.10 18.68 26.95
N ASP A 300 10.15 18.59 26.15
CA ASP A 300 10.99 19.74 25.81
C ASP A 300 10.29 20.57 24.73
N VAL A 301 9.56 21.61 25.14
CA VAL A 301 8.67 22.39 24.27
C VAL A 301 9.37 23.55 23.54
N ARG A 302 10.71 23.50 23.40
CA ARG A 302 11.46 24.53 22.67
C ARG A 302 10.97 24.67 21.23
N GLY A 303 10.63 25.89 20.82
CA GLY A 303 10.03 26.20 19.51
C GLY A 303 8.54 25.84 19.39
N PHE A 304 7.85 25.51 20.48
CA PHE A 304 6.39 25.33 20.56
C PHE A 304 5.81 25.91 21.85
N GLU A 305 6.48 26.88 22.47
CA GLU A 305 6.19 27.43 23.78
C GLU A 305 4.77 28.02 23.85
N SER A 306 4.38 28.78 22.82
CA SER A 306 3.05 29.38 22.71
C SER A 306 1.95 28.32 22.63
N ARG A 307 2.18 27.24 21.88
CA ARG A 307 1.22 26.13 21.75
C ARG A 307 1.09 25.35 23.05
N ALA A 308 2.20 25.08 23.73
CA ALA A 308 2.19 24.45 25.04
C ALA A 308 1.49 25.33 26.10
N ALA A 309 1.65 26.65 26.06
CA ALA A 309 0.96 27.58 26.96
C ALA A 309 -0.57 27.56 26.76
N ILE A 310 -1.04 27.57 25.50
CA ILE A 310 -2.47 27.48 25.16
C ILE A 310 -3.06 26.16 25.69
N LEU A 311 -2.34 25.04 25.52
CA LEU A 311 -2.80 23.75 26.02
C LEU A 311 -2.88 23.71 27.55
N ARG A 312 -1.91 24.30 28.26
CA ARG A 312 -1.96 24.42 29.73
C ARG A 312 -3.19 25.20 30.20
N GLU A 313 -3.57 26.25 29.47
CA GLU A 313 -4.75 27.04 29.82
C GLU A 313 -6.04 26.26 29.54
N LYS A 314 -6.15 25.59 28.38
CA LYS A 314 -7.30 24.73 28.05
C LYS A 314 -7.48 23.58 29.04
N LEU A 315 -6.40 23.03 29.60
CA LEU A 315 -6.44 21.95 30.60
C LEU A 315 -7.09 22.36 31.94
N ARG A 316 -7.25 23.67 32.21
CA ARG A 316 -7.96 24.17 33.41
C ARG A 316 -9.48 24.08 33.30
N ASP A 317 -10.03 24.04 32.08
CA ASP A 317 -11.46 23.84 31.80
C ASP A 317 -11.66 22.63 30.85
N PRO A 318 -11.51 21.40 31.39
CA PRO A 318 -11.57 20.20 30.57
C PRO A 318 -13.00 19.84 30.13
N ILE A 319 -14.04 20.50 30.68
CA ILE A 319 -15.41 20.33 30.22
C ILE A 319 -15.63 21.07 28.90
N ARG A 320 -15.16 22.32 28.80
CA ARG A 320 -15.27 23.08 27.55
C ARG A 320 -14.31 22.58 26.48
N HIS A 321 -13.24 21.91 26.88
CA HIS A 321 -12.24 21.38 25.96
C HIS A 321 -12.04 19.86 26.18
N PRO A 322 -12.95 19.01 25.66
CA PRO A 322 -12.92 17.57 25.89
C PRO A 322 -11.82 16.81 25.13
N ASP A 323 -11.22 17.43 24.11
CA ASP A 323 -10.24 16.83 23.19
C ASP A 323 -8.79 17.30 23.45
N VAL A 324 -8.53 18.00 24.56
CA VAL A 324 -7.22 18.61 24.85
C VAL A 324 -6.14 17.56 25.10
N ASP A 325 -6.52 16.38 25.58
CA ASP A 325 -5.62 15.24 25.73
C ASP A 325 -5.07 14.77 24.37
N ALA A 326 -5.89 14.76 23.33
CA ALA A 326 -5.45 14.48 21.96
C ALA A 326 -4.55 15.59 21.41
N GLU A 327 -4.88 16.87 21.67
CA GLU A 327 -4.04 18.00 21.25
C GLU A 327 -2.63 17.96 21.87
N VAL A 328 -2.51 17.48 23.12
CA VAL A 328 -1.21 17.30 23.81
C VAL A 328 -0.39 16.16 23.18
N GLU A 329 -1.00 15.04 22.81
CA GLU A 329 -0.28 13.95 22.11
C GLU A 329 0.18 14.37 20.71
N ILE A 330 -0.62 15.16 19.98
CA ILE A 330 -0.20 15.73 18.68
C ILE A 330 1.06 16.62 18.84
N LEU A 331 1.12 17.43 19.90
CA LEU A 331 2.31 18.25 20.18
C LEU A 331 3.53 17.39 20.48
N ARG A 332 3.35 16.28 21.20
CA ARG A 332 4.44 15.32 21.49
C ARG A 332 4.99 14.69 20.21
N GLU A 333 4.12 14.20 19.33
CA GLU A 333 4.55 13.59 18.06
C GLU A 333 5.30 14.60 17.17
N ALA A 334 4.84 15.84 17.13
CA ALA A 334 5.51 16.91 16.38
C ALA A 334 6.94 17.19 16.89
N LEU A 335 7.14 17.17 18.22
CA LEU A 335 8.46 17.34 18.85
C LEU A 335 9.39 16.15 18.55
N GLU A 336 8.88 14.92 18.65
CA GLU A 336 9.65 13.70 18.35
C GLU A 336 10.09 13.66 16.87
N ASN A 337 9.22 14.08 15.95
CA ASN A 337 9.54 14.15 14.52
C ASN A 337 10.61 15.21 14.21
N ARG A 338 10.58 16.37 14.86
CA ARG A 338 11.63 17.40 14.70
C ARG A 338 13.00 16.86 15.11
N GLN A 339 13.09 16.19 16.25
CA GLN A 339 14.35 15.61 16.73
C GLN A 339 14.92 14.57 15.75
N ARG A 340 14.06 13.75 15.14
CA ARG A 340 14.47 12.82 14.08
C ARG A 340 15.00 13.55 12.85
N MET A 341 14.31 14.59 12.39
CA MET A 341 14.73 15.38 11.23
C MET A 341 16.07 16.08 11.47
N GLU A 342 16.29 16.67 12.65
CA GLU A 342 17.57 17.29 13.01
C GLU A 342 18.71 16.27 13.06
N SER A 343 18.44 15.06 13.54
CA SER A 343 19.42 13.97 13.56
C SER A 343 19.80 13.50 12.14
N GLN A 344 18.82 13.39 11.24
CA GLN A 344 19.04 13.04 9.83
C GLN A 344 19.79 14.15 9.09
N ASN A 345 19.37 15.41 9.24
CA ASN A 345 20.04 16.56 8.63
C ASN A 345 21.48 16.71 9.12
N ARG A 346 21.76 16.41 10.39
CA ARG A 346 23.14 16.42 10.92
C ARG A 346 23.99 15.30 10.29
N LEU A 347 23.40 14.13 10.06
CA LEU A 347 24.08 13.00 9.40
C LEU A 347 24.32 13.30 7.91
N GLU A 348 23.35 13.90 7.22
CA GLU A 348 23.50 14.33 5.82
C GLU A 348 24.55 15.42 5.68
N ARG A 349 24.56 16.45 6.55
CA ARG A 349 25.64 17.46 6.57
C ARG A 349 27.01 16.89 6.92
N SER A 350 27.07 15.79 7.66
CA SER A 350 28.32 15.06 7.89
C SER A 350 28.76 14.35 6.61
N ARG A 351 27.84 13.62 5.96
CA ARG A 351 28.10 12.92 4.69
C ARG A 351 28.48 13.88 3.57
N GLU A 352 27.85 15.05 3.50
CA GLU A 352 28.16 16.08 2.51
C GLU A 352 29.53 16.72 2.77
N ARG A 353 29.90 16.92 4.04
CA ARG A 353 31.27 17.33 4.41
C ARG A 353 32.30 16.26 4.05
N ASP A 354 32.04 15.00 4.41
CA ASP A 354 32.92 13.87 4.08
C ASP A 354 33.04 13.70 2.56
N PHE A 355 31.95 13.93 1.81
CA PHE A 355 31.93 13.90 0.36
C PHE A 355 32.72 15.05 -0.25
N LYS A 356 32.56 16.29 0.25
CA LYS A 356 33.35 17.46 -0.16
C LYS A 356 34.83 17.26 0.15
N GLU A 357 35.16 16.70 1.31
CA GLU A 357 36.54 16.44 1.72
C GLU A 357 37.17 15.33 0.88
N ARG A 358 36.45 14.23 0.59
CA ARG A 358 36.90 13.20 -0.35
C ARG A 358 37.06 13.75 -1.76
N THR A 359 36.14 14.58 -2.23
CA THR A 359 36.21 15.21 -3.55
C THR A 359 37.41 16.15 -3.63
N LYS A 360 37.67 16.95 -2.59
CA LYS A 360 38.87 17.80 -2.48
C LYS A 360 40.15 16.96 -2.52
N LYS A 361 40.19 15.85 -1.79
CA LYS A 361 41.35 14.93 -1.75
C LYS A 361 41.59 14.26 -3.11
N VAL A 362 40.52 13.88 -3.81
CA VAL A 362 40.60 13.35 -5.18
C VAL A 362 41.08 14.46 -6.13
N LEU A 363 40.58 15.69 -6.00
CA LEU A 363 41.02 16.82 -6.82
C LEU A 363 42.51 17.14 -6.59
N GLU A 364 42.97 17.14 -5.34
CA GLU A 364 44.39 17.29 -5.00
C GLU A 364 45.25 16.18 -5.60
N LEU A 365 44.80 14.92 -5.54
CA LEU A 365 45.51 13.79 -6.14
C LEU A 365 45.57 13.87 -7.67
N VAL A 366 44.48 14.33 -8.30
CA VAL A 366 44.40 14.56 -9.76
C VAL A 366 45.27 15.74 -10.17
N LEU A 367 45.33 16.80 -9.37
CA LEU A 367 46.22 17.95 -9.60
C LEU A 367 47.69 17.56 -9.41
N LYS A 368 48.02 16.73 -8.41
CA LYS A 368 49.36 16.14 -8.25
C LYS A 368 49.76 15.27 -9.44
N GLN A 369 48.86 14.42 -9.93
CA GLN A 369 49.12 13.61 -11.14
C GLN A 369 49.30 14.49 -12.39
N ARG A 370 48.55 15.58 -12.53
CA ARG A 370 48.74 16.55 -13.62
C ARG A 370 50.03 17.36 -13.50
N GLN A 371 50.57 17.54 -12.30
CA GLN A 371 51.87 18.19 -12.05
C GLN A 371 53.05 17.24 -12.35
N GLU A 372 52.88 15.93 -12.18
CA GLU A 372 53.88 14.93 -12.55
C GLU A 372 54.03 14.77 -14.08
N ASP A 373 53.02 15.16 -14.87
CA ASP A 373 52.99 15.09 -16.34
C ASP A 373 53.30 16.42 -17.08
N ARG A 374 53.82 17.46 -16.41
CA ARG A 374 54.23 18.72 -17.07
C ARG A 374 55.62 19.21 -16.68
N SER A 375 56.42 19.57 -17.68
CA SER A 375 57.64 20.39 -17.54
C SER A 375 57.29 21.80 -16.99
N PRO A 376 58.23 22.48 -16.31
CA PRO A 376 57.89 23.51 -15.32
C PRO A 376 57.48 24.84 -15.95
N GLY A 377 56.31 25.33 -15.56
CA GLY A 377 55.83 26.68 -15.86
C GLY A 377 54.74 27.10 -14.86
N SER A 378 55.13 27.97 -13.91
CA SER A 378 54.38 28.71 -12.87
C SER A 378 53.03 28.14 -12.38
N LEU A 379 53.02 27.71 -11.12
CA LEU A 379 51.80 27.40 -10.35
C LEU A 379 51.06 28.69 -9.98
N PRO A 380 49.71 28.72 -10.04
CA PRO A 380 48.93 29.76 -9.38
C PRO A 380 49.03 29.62 -7.86
N THR A 381 49.05 30.75 -7.17
CA THR A 381 49.23 30.83 -5.71
C THR A 381 47.96 30.41 -4.96
N PRO A 382 48.07 29.96 -3.69
CA PRO A 382 46.90 29.61 -2.88
C PRO A 382 45.85 30.72 -2.77
N GLU A 383 46.28 32.00 -2.84
CA GLU A 383 45.36 33.15 -2.88
C GLU A 383 44.56 33.25 -4.19
N GLU A 384 45.13 32.86 -5.33
CA GLU A 384 44.41 32.82 -6.62
C GLU A 384 43.39 31.67 -6.67
N VAL A 385 43.65 30.58 -5.94
CA VAL A 385 42.73 29.45 -5.79
C VAL A 385 41.56 29.82 -4.87
N ASP A 386 41.81 30.52 -3.76
CA ASP A 386 40.74 31.00 -2.87
C ASP A 386 39.89 32.08 -3.54
N LYS A 387 40.49 32.99 -4.33
CA LYS A 387 39.76 34.02 -5.07
C LYS A 387 38.87 33.45 -6.18
N ALA A 388 39.33 32.40 -6.87
CA ALA A 388 38.52 31.67 -7.85
C ALA A 388 37.37 30.86 -7.22
N ILE A 389 37.48 30.51 -5.94
CA ILE A 389 36.41 29.85 -5.18
C ILE A 389 35.37 30.88 -4.69
N ASP A 390 35.81 32.07 -4.27
CA ASP A 390 34.90 33.18 -3.89
C ASP A 390 34.21 33.83 -5.10
N GLU A 391 34.90 33.98 -6.25
CA GLU A 391 34.30 34.48 -7.51
C GLU A 391 33.42 33.43 -8.23
N ALA A 392 33.49 32.15 -7.83
CA ALA A 392 32.60 31.08 -8.31
C ALA A 392 31.28 30.97 -7.52
N SER A 393 31.01 31.88 -6.59
CA SER A 393 29.65 32.12 -6.12
C SER A 393 29.05 33.26 -6.95
N PRO A 394 28.17 32.98 -7.93
CA PRO A 394 27.45 34.06 -8.57
C PRO A 394 26.61 34.80 -7.50
N PRO A 395 26.45 36.14 -7.63
CA PRO A 395 25.46 36.86 -6.86
C PRO A 395 24.10 36.18 -7.06
N ASN A 396 23.31 36.17 -6.00
CA ASN A 396 21.97 35.60 -5.92
C ASN A 396 21.00 36.34 -6.88
N GLU A 397 21.10 36.09 -8.19
CA GLU A 397 20.26 36.67 -9.24
C GLU A 397 20.08 35.70 -10.44
N LEU A 398 19.58 34.47 -10.20
CA LEU A 398 18.89 33.71 -11.25
C LEU A 398 17.40 33.57 -10.87
N PRO A 399 16.43 33.90 -11.76
CA PRO A 399 15.02 34.01 -11.39
C PRO A 399 14.30 32.67 -11.15
N THR A 400 14.95 31.53 -11.38
CA THR A 400 14.29 30.21 -11.39
C THR A 400 15.19 29.10 -10.83
N ASN A 401 14.58 28.05 -10.28
CA ASN A 401 15.24 26.87 -9.71
C ASN A 401 15.34 25.71 -10.71
N LEU A 402 15.46 26.00 -12.01
CA LEU A 402 15.54 24.98 -13.06
C LEU A 402 16.99 24.52 -13.28
N ALA A 403 17.17 23.22 -13.52
CA ALA A 403 18.46 22.66 -13.91
C ALA A 403 18.74 22.97 -15.39
N ALA A 404 19.73 23.82 -15.67
CA ALA A 404 20.07 24.25 -17.03
C ALA A 404 20.49 23.11 -17.98
N GLY A 405 21.02 22.00 -17.44
CA GLY A 405 21.45 20.83 -18.22
C GLY A 405 20.30 19.93 -18.72
N PHE A 406 19.06 20.16 -18.28
CA PHE A 406 17.92 19.37 -18.72
C PHE A 406 17.16 20.09 -19.83
N THR A 407 17.54 19.82 -21.09
CA THR A 407 16.90 20.38 -22.28
C THR A 407 16.32 19.28 -23.17
N PHE A 408 15.50 19.64 -24.17
CA PHE A 408 14.95 18.65 -25.12
C PHE A 408 16.05 18.01 -25.97
N GLU A 409 17.09 18.76 -26.31
CA GLU A 409 18.23 18.29 -27.11
C GLU A 409 19.02 17.20 -26.37
N GLY A 410 19.14 17.31 -25.04
CA GLY A 410 19.77 16.30 -24.20
C GLY A 410 18.90 15.09 -23.88
N PHE A 411 17.65 15.03 -24.37
CA PHE A 411 16.73 13.93 -24.12
C PHE A 411 16.71 12.96 -25.32
N THR A 412 17.16 11.72 -25.11
CA THR A 412 17.15 10.70 -26.16
C THR A 412 15.74 10.16 -26.40
N VAL A 413 15.23 10.36 -27.62
CA VAL A 413 13.89 9.92 -28.02
C VAL A 413 13.93 8.52 -28.62
N GLY A 414 13.11 7.63 -28.06
CA GLY A 414 12.85 6.27 -28.56
C GLY A 414 11.34 5.99 -28.58
N GLU A 415 10.93 4.82 -29.07
CA GLU A 415 9.50 4.51 -29.21
C GLU A 415 8.75 4.54 -27.87
N SER A 416 9.41 4.09 -26.80
CA SER A 416 8.85 4.01 -25.44
C SER A 416 8.60 5.36 -24.76
N ASN A 417 9.18 6.45 -25.27
CA ASN A 417 9.07 7.80 -24.68
C ASN A 417 8.68 8.89 -25.71
N ARG A 418 8.51 8.53 -26.99
CA ARG A 418 8.18 9.44 -28.10
C ARG A 418 6.94 10.26 -27.82
N PHE A 419 5.89 9.64 -27.30
CA PHE A 419 4.62 10.30 -27.03
C PHE A 419 4.77 11.39 -25.96
N ALA A 420 5.38 11.06 -24.82
CA ALA A 420 5.62 12.02 -23.74
C ALA A 420 6.57 13.15 -24.15
N HIS A 421 7.62 12.84 -24.91
CA HIS A 421 8.51 13.85 -25.46
C HIS A 421 7.76 14.81 -26.40
N THR A 422 6.97 14.29 -27.34
CA THR A 422 6.22 15.10 -28.31
C THR A 422 5.16 15.98 -27.62
N ALA A 423 4.45 15.42 -26.64
CA ALA A 423 3.53 16.16 -25.79
C ALA A 423 4.24 17.31 -25.04
N SER A 424 5.40 17.04 -24.45
CA SER A 424 6.22 18.02 -23.73
C SER A 424 6.68 19.15 -24.64
N VAL A 425 7.18 18.84 -25.85
CA VAL A 425 7.58 19.85 -26.85
C VAL A 425 6.38 20.69 -27.28
N SER A 426 5.20 20.08 -27.44
CA SER A 426 3.98 20.79 -27.86
C SER A 426 3.52 21.78 -26.79
N VAL A 427 3.55 21.35 -25.53
CA VAL A 427 3.25 22.19 -24.36
C VAL A 427 4.27 23.31 -24.18
N ALA A 428 5.55 23.04 -24.38
CA ALA A 428 6.59 24.05 -24.28
C ALA A 428 6.50 25.11 -25.40
N LYS A 429 6.09 24.72 -26.62
CA LYS A 429 5.91 25.63 -27.76
C LYS A 429 4.63 26.45 -27.69
N GLN A 430 3.58 25.90 -27.10
CA GLN A 430 2.27 26.54 -26.98
C GLN A 430 1.74 26.35 -25.55
N PRO A 431 2.33 27.04 -24.55
CA PRO A 431 1.91 26.93 -23.16
C PRO A 431 0.42 27.25 -23.01
N ALA A 432 -0.25 26.43 -22.19
CA ALA A 432 -1.68 26.40 -21.88
C ALA A 432 -2.64 26.20 -23.06
N LYS A 433 -2.18 26.28 -24.32
CA LYS A 433 -3.00 26.16 -25.53
C LYS A 433 -3.01 24.76 -26.12
N ALA A 434 -1.88 24.05 -26.07
CA ALA A 434 -1.80 22.68 -26.58
C ALA A 434 -2.54 21.71 -25.65
N TYR A 435 -2.07 21.59 -24.41
CA TYR A 435 -2.66 20.73 -23.38
C TYR A 435 -2.47 21.36 -22.00
N ASN A 436 -3.55 21.46 -21.21
CA ASN A 436 -3.49 21.97 -19.86
C ASN A 436 -4.48 21.24 -18.92
N PRO A 437 -4.01 20.47 -17.92
CA PRO A 437 -2.61 20.21 -17.59
C PRO A 437 -1.95 19.19 -18.54
N LEU A 438 -0.62 19.08 -18.50
CA LEU A 438 0.11 17.91 -18.98
C LEU A 438 0.56 17.08 -17.79
N LEU A 439 0.23 15.80 -17.78
CA LEU A 439 0.72 14.84 -16.78
C LEU A 439 1.63 13.82 -17.43
N ILE A 440 2.89 13.77 -17.01
CA ILE A 440 3.87 12.76 -17.42
C ILE A 440 3.89 11.64 -16.37
N THR A 441 3.59 10.40 -16.78
CA THR A 441 3.50 9.25 -15.88
C THR A 441 4.40 8.12 -16.33
N SER A 442 5.26 7.61 -15.44
CA SER A 442 6.18 6.51 -15.76
C SER A 442 6.79 5.94 -14.48
N GLY A 443 7.37 4.75 -14.53
CA GLY A 443 8.22 4.27 -13.42
C GLY A 443 9.40 5.21 -13.09
N PRO A 444 10.05 5.00 -11.93
CA PRO A 444 11.18 5.82 -11.50
C PRO A 444 12.35 5.73 -12.48
N GLY A 445 13.07 6.84 -12.68
CA GLY A 445 14.31 6.84 -13.47
C GLY A 445 14.11 6.75 -14.99
N LEU A 446 12.95 7.13 -15.54
CA LEU A 446 12.67 7.15 -16.99
C LEU A 446 12.66 8.55 -17.62
N GLY A 447 13.05 9.60 -16.88
CA GLY A 447 13.24 10.94 -17.43
C GLY A 447 12.09 11.93 -17.23
N LYS A 448 11.14 11.68 -16.31
CA LYS A 448 10.05 12.61 -15.97
C LYS A 448 10.56 14.00 -15.59
N THR A 449 11.45 14.04 -14.60
CA THR A 449 12.08 15.29 -14.12
C THR A 449 12.85 15.99 -15.24
N HIS A 450 13.53 15.24 -16.12
CA HIS A 450 14.22 15.82 -17.28
C HIS A 450 13.22 16.54 -18.20
N LEU A 451 12.12 15.89 -18.57
CA LEU A 451 11.11 16.50 -19.44
C LEU A 451 10.44 17.72 -18.78
N LEU A 452 10.16 17.68 -17.47
CA LEU A 452 9.64 18.84 -16.73
C LEU A 452 10.59 20.04 -16.84
N HIS A 453 11.87 19.85 -16.52
CA HIS A 453 12.85 20.92 -16.63
C HIS A 453 13.06 21.38 -18.07
N ALA A 454 13.04 20.47 -19.05
CA ALA A 454 13.16 20.81 -20.46
C ALA A 454 12.03 21.72 -20.94
N ILE A 455 10.79 21.47 -20.50
CA ILE A 455 9.65 22.36 -20.76
C ILE A 455 9.93 23.75 -20.18
N GLY A 456 10.31 23.83 -18.91
CA GLY A 456 10.58 25.11 -18.24
C GLY A 456 11.72 25.90 -18.89
N ASN A 457 12.84 25.23 -19.17
CA ASN A 457 14.01 25.83 -19.81
C ASN A 457 13.66 26.33 -21.22
N TYR A 458 12.87 25.56 -21.98
CA TYR A 458 12.43 25.97 -23.31
C TYR A 458 11.54 27.21 -23.25
N ILE A 459 10.56 27.26 -22.33
CA ILE A 459 9.67 28.41 -22.15
C ILE A 459 10.49 29.65 -21.78
N MET A 460 11.41 29.54 -20.81
CA MET A 460 12.27 30.65 -20.41
C MET A 460 13.17 31.17 -21.54
N ALA A 461 13.65 30.27 -22.42
CA ALA A 461 14.50 30.65 -23.54
C ALA A 461 13.74 31.38 -24.66
N HIS A 462 12.44 31.08 -24.84
CA HIS A 462 11.64 31.59 -25.96
C HIS A 462 10.68 32.72 -25.57
N GLU A 463 10.22 32.76 -24.31
CA GLU A 463 9.31 33.78 -23.79
C GLU A 463 10.02 34.66 -22.76
N LYS A 464 10.51 35.82 -23.22
CA LYS A 464 11.21 36.79 -22.36
C LYS A 464 10.28 37.26 -21.23
N GLY A 465 10.69 36.99 -19.98
CA GLY A 465 9.97 37.42 -18.78
C GLY A 465 8.94 36.42 -18.25
N ALA A 466 8.81 35.24 -18.86
CA ALA A 466 7.96 34.17 -18.34
C ALA A 466 8.40 33.72 -16.94
N LYS A 467 7.45 33.64 -16.00
CA LYS A 467 7.70 33.15 -14.64
C LYS A 467 7.45 31.64 -14.60
N VAL A 468 8.52 30.86 -14.54
CA VAL A 468 8.45 29.40 -14.44
C VAL A 468 8.86 28.97 -13.04
N LEU A 469 8.03 28.15 -12.40
CA LEU A 469 8.30 27.61 -11.07
C LEU A 469 8.30 26.08 -11.11
N TYR A 470 9.43 25.50 -10.71
CA TYR A 470 9.54 24.07 -10.44
C TYR A 470 9.42 23.80 -8.94
N LEU A 471 8.64 22.80 -8.56
CA LEU A 471 8.53 22.31 -7.18
C LEU A 471 8.35 20.80 -7.17
N THR A 472 8.89 20.13 -6.16
CA THR A 472 8.42 18.78 -5.81
C THR A 472 7.16 18.89 -4.94
N CYS A 473 6.32 17.86 -4.90
CA CYS A 473 5.18 17.83 -4.00
C CYS A 473 5.56 18.00 -2.52
N GLU A 474 6.70 17.45 -2.11
CA GLU A 474 7.23 17.66 -0.75
C GLU A 474 7.60 19.13 -0.51
N ALA A 475 8.29 19.78 -1.45
CA ALA A 475 8.66 21.19 -1.33
C ALA A 475 7.42 22.11 -1.29
N PHE A 476 6.38 21.76 -2.04
CA PHE A 476 5.08 22.44 -1.97
C PHE A 476 4.47 22.31 -0.57
N ALA A 477 4.46 21.10 0.00
CA ALA A 477 3.93 20.83 1.34
C ALA A 477 4.72 21.57 2.44
N SER A 478 6.05 21.51 2.40
CA SER A 478 6.94 22.20 3.33
C SER A 478 6.75 23.72 3.25
N GLY A 479 6.71 24.29 2.05
CA GLY A 479 6.50 25.73 1.87
C GLY A 479 5.14 26.20 2.38
N LEU A 480 4.09 25.39 2.20
CA LEU A 480 2.76 25.67 2.75
C LEU A 480 2.78 25.67 4.29
N ALA A 481 3.45 24.68 4.90
CA ALA A 481 3.58 24.58 6.36
C ALA A 481 4.38 25.76 6.93
N GLU A 482 5.49 26.14 6.32
CA GLU A 482 6.31 27.29 6.72
C GLU A 482 5.56 28.62 6.58
N GLY A 483 4.85 28.81 5.47
CA GLY A 483 4.02 30.00 5.24
C GLY A 483 2.94 30.17 6.32
N ARG A 484 2.34 29.06 6.77
CA ARG A 484 1.38 29.07 7.89
C ARG A 484 2.06 29.38 9.23
N ALA A 485 3.22 28.80 9.50
CA ALA A 485 3.93 28.98 10.77
C ALA A 485 4.45 30.42 10.97
N ASN A 486 4.97 31.04 9.91
CA ASN A 486 5.64 32.34 9.97
C ASN A 486 4.74 33.53 9.56
N GLY A 487 3.43 33.29 9.35
CA GLY A 487 2.50 34.32 8.86
C GLY A 487 2.73 34.75 7.40
N GLY A 488 3.60 34.04 6.66
CA GLY A 488 3.97 34.31 5.27
C GLY A 488 3.10 33.62 4.21
N LEU A 489 1.94 33.07 4.59
CA LEU A 489 1.09 32.27 3.69
C LEU A 489 0.66 33.03 2.43
N ALA A 490 0.37 34.34 2.55
CA ALA A 490 0.00 35.17 1.42
C ALA A 490 1.15 35.28 0.39
N GLY A 491 2.37 35.51 0.86
CA GLY A 491 3.55 35.58 -0.02
C GLY A 491 3.87 34.24 -0.68
N TRP A 492 3.69 33.12 0.04
CA TRP A 492 3.84 31.79 -0.54
C TRP A 492 2.78 31.53 -1.64
N ARG A 493 1.51 31.89 -1.40
CA ARG A 493 0.45 31.74 -2.40
C ARG A 493 0.72 32.57 -3.64
N GLU A 494 1.14 33.83 -3.47
CA GLU A 494 1.53 34.71 -4.57
C GLU A 494 2.68 34.12 -5.39
N ARG A 495 3.69 33.54 -4.71
CA ARG A 495 4.81 32.88 -5.40
C ARG A 495 4.37 31.68 -6.23
N VAL A 496 3.42 30.88 -5.75
CA VAL A 496 2.96 29.66 -6.43
C VAL A 496 1.95 29.97 -7.54
N ARG A 497 1.05 30.94 -7.33
CA ARG A 497 -0.06 31.26 -8.22
C ARG A 497 0.25 32.39 -9.20
N GLY A 498 1.26 33.22 -8.90
CA GLY A 498 1.72 34.33 -9.75
C GLY A 498 2.68 33.91 -10.87
N VAL A 499 2.64 32.64 -11.28
CA VAL A 499 3.55 32.05 -12.29
C VAL A 499 2.83 31.84 -13.61
N ASP A 500 3.57 31.85 -14.70
CA ASP A 500 3.07 31.55 -16.04
C ASP A 500 3.10 30.05 -16.34
N CYS A 501 4.03 29.32 -15.69
CA CYS A 501 4.14 27.88 -15.77
C CYS A 501 4.49 27.27 -14.40
N LEU A 502 3.65 26.36 -13.92
CA LEU A 502 3.88 25.56 -12.73
C LEU A 502 4.28 24.13 -13.14
N LEU A 503 5.49 23.72 -12.75
CA LEU A 503 6.03 22.38 -12.93
C LEU A 503 6.05 21.68 -11.56
N LEU A 504 5.23 20.65 -11.39
CA LEU A 504 5.10 19.92 -10.13
C LEU A 504 5.58 18.47 -10.31
N ASP A 505 6.65 18.12 -9.61
CA ASP A 505 7.26 16.79 -9.65
C ASP A 505 6.79 15.90 -8.49
N ASP A 506 6.88 14.60 -8.71
CA ASP A 506 6.58 13.55 -7.74
C ASP A 506 5.19 13.63 -7.05
N ILE A 507 4.13 13.82 -7.84
CA ILE A 507 2.76 13.95 -7.30
C ILE A 507 2.25 12.70 -6.57
N GLN A 508 2.91 11.54 -6.72
CA GLN A 508 2.60 10.34 -5.95
C GLN A 508 2.69 10.55 -4.43
N PHE A 509 3.48 11.52 -3.95
CA PHE A 509 3.62 11.83 -2.52
C PHE A 509 2.45 12.61 -1.94
N LEU A 510 1.49 13.05 -2.77
CA LEU A 510 0.24 13.62 -2.26
C LEU A 510 -0.56 12.59 -1.45
N GLY A 511 -0.37 11.28 -1.67
CA GLY A 511 -1.14 10.24 -1.00
C GLY A 511 -1.00 10.28 0.52
N GLY A 512 -2.02 10.80 1.22
CA GLY A 512 -2.01 10.97 2.68
C GLY A 512 -1.77 12.40 3.19
N MET A 513 -1.74 13.41 2.31
CA MET A 513 -1.57 14.83 2.68
C MET A 513 -2.82 15.69 2.37
N PRO A 514 -3.94 15.54 3.11
CA PRO A 514 -5.21 16.21 2.78
C PRO A 514 -5.11 17.74 2.79
N GLU A 515 -4.29 18.31 3.69
CA GLU A 515 -4.11 19.77 3.74
C GLU A 515 -3.40 20.33 2.50
N VAL A 516 -2.55 19.53 1.87
CA VAL A 516 -1.86 19.88 0.62
C VAL A 516 -2.81 19.73 -0.56
N HIS A 517 -3.74 18.77 -0.52
CA HIS A 517 -4.75 18.59 -1.58
C HIS A 517 -5.60 19.82 -1.76
N GLU A 518 -6.12 20.38 -0.68
CA GLU A 518 -6.96 21.59 -0.73
C GLU A 518 -6.20 22.77 -1.34
N GLU A 519 -4.98 23.04 -0.87
CA GLU A 519 -4.22 24.17 -1.37
C GLU A 519 -3.79 23.98 -2.83
N LEU A 520 -3.38 22.77 -3.22
CA LEU A 520 -3.06 22.45 -4.60
C LEU A 520 -4.29 22.53 -5.50
N PHE A 521 -5.45 22.10 -5.02
CA PHE A 521 -6.71 22.20 -5.76
C PHE A 521 -7.04 23.67 -6.06
N HIS A 522 -6.89 24.57 -5.08
CA HIS A 522 -7.11 26.00 -5.30
C HIS A 522 -6.07 26.61 -6.25
N ALA A 523 -4.78 26.33 -6.05
CA ALA A 523 -3.73 26.82 -6.94
C ALA A 523 -3.91 26.34 -8.38
N PHE A 524 -4.26 25.07 -8.57
CA PHE A 524 -4.55 24.47 -9.87
C PHE A 524 -5.71 25.19 -10.56
N ASN A 525 -6.82 25.41 -9.85
CA ASN A 525 -7.99 26.09 -10.41
C ASN A 525 -7.66 27.51 -10.90
N GLU A 526 -6.94 28.27 -10.07
CA GLU A 526 -6.61 29.65 -10.36
C GLU A 526 -5.69 29.76 -11.58
N LEU A 527 -4.62 28.95 -11.60
CA LEU A 527 -3.69 28.88 -12.74
C LEU A 527 -4.39 28.39 -14.01
N HIS A 528 -5.22 27.34 -13.93
CA HIS A 528 -5.92 26.78 -15.08
C HIS A 528 -6.93 27.78 -15.68
N THR A 529 -7.70 28.47 -14.82
CA THR A 529 -8.67 29.49 -15.25
C THR A 529 -7.97 30.71 -15.86
N ALA A 530 -6.79 31.07 -15.35
CA ALA A 530 -5.96 32.15 -15.88
C ALA A 530 -5.13 31.74 -17.12
N GLU A 531 -5.43 30.58 -17.73
CA GLU A 531 -4.70 30.01 -18.87
C GLU A 531 -3.18 29.95 -18.65
N LYS A 532 -2.75 29.62 -17.43
CA LYS A 532 -1.35 29.37 -17.08
C LYS A 532 -1.03 27.89 -17.22
N GLN A 533 0.18 27.56 -17.67
CA GLN A 533 0.55 26.18 -17.94
C GLN A 533 0.77 25.40 -16.64
N ILE A 534 0.16 24.22 -16.54
CA ILE A 534 0.41 23.28 -15.45
C ILE A 534 1.01 22.00 -16.04
N VAL A 535 2.17 21.58 -15.54
CA VAL A 535 2.80 20.30 -15.89
C VAL A 535 3.07 19.52 -14.63
N LEU A 536 2.68 18.26 -14.63
CA LEU A 536 2.75 17.35 -13.50
C LEU A 536 3.60 16.13 -13.88
N ALA A 537 4.37 15.60 -12.94
CA ALA A 537 5.06 14.32 -13.07
C ALA A 537 4.68 13.36 -11.94
N SER A 538 4.45 12.10 -12.30
CA SER A 538 4.09 11.05 -11.35
C SER A 538 4.77 9.72 -11.65
N ASP A 539 5.11 8.97 -10.62
CA ASP A 539 5.53 7.57 -10.75
C ASP A 539 4.39 6.61 -11.15
N ARG A 540 3.15 7.06 -11.01
CA ARG A 540 1.95 6.24 -11.26
C ARG A 540 0.76 7.08 -11.74
N PRO A 541 -0.21 6.51 -12.48
CA PRO A 541 -1.40 7.24 -12.91
C PRO A 541 -2.20 7.80 -11.73
N PRO A 542 -2.94 8.93 -11.89
CA PRO A 542 -3.68 9.58 -10.79
C PRO A 542 -4.61 8.64 -10.02
N LYS A 543 -5.35 7.77 -10.74
CA LYS A 543 -6.25 6.77 -10.16
C LYS A 543 -5.59 5.74 -9.25
N VAL A 544 -4.27 5.56 -9.36
CA VAL A 544 -3.47 4.59 -8.59
C VAL A 544 -2.76 5.24 -7.41
N ILE A 545 -2.84 6.57 -7.27
CA ILE A 545 -2.27 7.29 -6.12
C ILE A 545 -3.22 7.08 -4.92
N PRO A 546 -2.74 6.46 -3.83
CA PRO A 546 -3.59 6.12 -2.69
C PRO A 546 -4.08 7.39 -1.99
N ASN A 547 -5.36 7.43 -1.60
CA ASN A 547 -5.96 8.54 -0.87
C ASN A 547 -5.83 9.90 -1.56
N LEU A 548 -5.69 9.96 -2.89
CA LEU A 548 -5.71 11.23 -3.63
C LEU A 548 -7.17 11.70 -3.80
N ASP A 549 -7.43 12.99 -3.53
CA ASP A 549 -8.76 13.57 -3.69
C ASP A 549 -9.29 13.36 -5.12
N GLU A 550 -10.51 12.82 -5.25
CA GLU A 550 -11.16 12.54 -6.53
C GLU A 550 -11.28 13.80 -7.41
N ARG A 551 -11.41 14.98 -6.80
CA ARG A 551 -11.42 16.26 -7.51
C ARG A 551 -10.09 16.50 -8.21
N LEU A 552 -8.96 16.25 -7.53
CA LEU A 552 -7.63 16.38 -8.11
C LEU A 552 -7.40 15.33 -9.20
N VAL A 553 -7.83 14.08 -8.99
CA VAL A 553 -7.79 13.03 -10.03
C VAL A 553 -8.51 13.51 -11.29
N SER A 554 -9.74 14.02 -11.15
CA SER A 554 -10.51 14.55 -12.27
C SER A 554 -9.78 15.70 -12.99
N ARG A 555 -9.12 16.60 -12.25
CA ARG A 555 -8.35 17.70 -12.83
C ARG A 555 -7.10 17.24 -13.57
N PHE A 556 -6.37 16.28 -13.01
CA PHE A 556 -5.16 15.75 -13.63
C PHE A 556 -5.48 14.98 -14.92
N GLU A 557 -6.63 14.29 -14.96
CA GLU A 557 -7.10 13.56 -16.14
C GLU A 557 -7.84 14.44 -17.17
N ALA A 558 -8.23 15.67 -16.82
CA ALA A 558 -8.93 16.57 -17.75
C ALA A 558 -8.03 17.10 -18.88
N GLY A 559 -6.70 16.99 -18.72
CA GLY A 559 -5.71 17.38 -19.72
C GLY A 559 -5.15 16.20 -20.50
N LEU A 560 -3.84 16.21 -20.75
CA LEU A 560 -3.16 15.11 -21.44
C LEU A 560 -2.35 14.27 -20.45
N VAL A 561 -2.60 12.96 -20.41
CA VAL A 561 -1.80 12.00 -19.65
C VAL A 561 -0.85 11.29 -20.62
N ALA A 562 0.44 11.53 -20.46
CA ALA A 562 1.49 10.95 -21.29
C ALA A 562 2.31 9.91 -20.53
N GLY A 563 2.15 8.66 -20.92
CA GLY A 563 2.93 7.53 -20.38
C GLY A 563 4.34 7.46 -20.97
N MET A 564 5.30 6.95 -20.19
CA MET A 564 6.59 6.47 -20.70
C MET A 564 6.89 5.06 -20.19
N GLU A 565 7.54 4.28 -21.05
CA GLU A 565 7.96 2.91 -20.77
C GLU A 565 9.50 2.79 -20.76
N PRO A 566 10.06 1.74 -20.15
CA PRO A 566 11.49 1.48 -20.19
C PRO A 566 12.04 1.46 -21.62
N PRO A 567 13.21 2.08 -21.88
CA PRO A 567 13.80 2.13 -23.21
C PRO A 567 14.25 0.73 -23.69
N ASP A 568 14.06 0.48 -24.99
CA ASP A 568 14.61 -0.70 -25.66
C ASP A 568 16.15 -0.65 -25.73
N LEU A 569 16.78 -1.76 -26.14
CA LEU A 569 18.24 -1.83 -26.17
C LEU A 569 18.86 -0.74 -27.06
N ALA A 570 18.25 -0.47 -28.22
CA ALA A 570 18.71 0.56 -29.14
C ALA A 570 18.70 1.95 -28.49
N THR A 571 17.60 2.31 -27.82
CA THR A 571 17.48 3.58 -27.10
C THR A 571 18.42 3.64 -25.91
N ARG A 572 18.64 2.53 -25.17
CA ARG A 572 19.63 2.48 -24.08
C ARG A 572 21.05 2.74 -24.58
N VAL A 573 21.45 2.13 -25.70
CA VAL A 573 22.76 2.39 -26.30
C VAL A 573 22.88 3.85 -26.70
N ALA A 574 21.86 4.43 -27.36
CA ALA A 574 21.86 5.84 -27.73
C ALA A 574 21.96 6.79 -26.51
N ILE A 575 21.29 6.46 -25.40
CA ILE A 575 21.42 7.21 -24.13
C ILE A 575 22.85 7.14 -23.59
N LEU A 576 23.46 5.95 -23.61
CA LEU A 576 24.83 5.77 -23.16
C LEU A 576 25.84 6.50 -24.04
N GLU A 577 25.65 6.49 -25.36
CA GLU A 577 26.47 7.22 -26.31
C GLU A 577 26.41 8.73 -26.05
N HIS A 578 25.20 9.27 -25.83
CA HIS A 578 25.04 10.69 -25.49
C HIS A 578 25.77 11.03 -24.19
N ARG A 579 25.57 10.22 -23.14
CA ARG A 579 26.22 10.43 -21.83
C ARG A 579 27.74 10.27 -21.88
N ALA A 580 28.25 9.34 -22.70
CA ALA A 580 29.69 9.17 -22.89
C ALA A 580 30.30 10.40 -23.57
N LYS A 581 29.62 10.97 -24.57
CA LYS A 581 30.01 12.23 -25.22
C LYS A 581 30.01 13.39 -24.22
N ASP A 582 28.97 13.52 -23.40
CA ASP A 582 28.90 14.55 -22.34
C ASP A 582 30.06 14.42 -21.34
N ALA A 583 30.42 13.19 -21.00
CA ALA A 583 31.56 12.89 -20.12
C ALA A 583 32.93 13.00 -20.81
N SER A 584 32.97 13.37 -22.10
CA SER A 584 34.19 13.35 -22.93
C SER A 584 34.94 12.01 -22.90
N ALA A 585 34.21 10.91 -22.67
CA ALA A 585 34.75 9.56 -22.61
C ALA A 585 34.60 8.91 -24.00
N THR A 586 35.72 8.52 -24.60
CA THR A 586 35.70 7.73 -25.83
C THR A 586 35.55 6.26 -25.46
N ILE A 587 34.39 5.68 -25.74
CA ILE A 587 34.03 4.31 -25.42
C ILE A 587 33.58 3.61 -26.70
N ASP A 588 34.08 2.40 -26.91
CA ASP A 588 33.70 1.59 -28.06
C ASP A 588 32.18 1.28 -28.02
N PRO A 589 31.45 1.42 -29.16
CA PRO A 589 30.03 1.08 -29.24
C PRO A 589 29.68 -0.33 -28.73
N ASP A 590 30.54 -1.32 -28.93
CA ASP A 590 30.30 -2.68 -28.46
C ASP A 590 30.36 -2.76 -26.93
N VAL A 591 31.24 -1.97 -26.29
CA VAL A 591 31.29 -1.85 -24.82
C VAL A 591 30.04 -1.15 -24.29
N LEU A 592 29.55 -0.10 -24.96
CA LEU A 592 28.28 0.55 -24.58
C LEU A 592 27.11 -0.42 -24.69
N LYS A 593 27.08 -1.27 -25.72
CA LYS A 593 26.08 -2.32 -25.88
C LYS A 593 26.14 -3.36 -24.75
N VAL A 594 27.34 -3.74 -24.31
CA VAL A 594 27.52 -4.60 -23.13
C VAL A 594 26.97 -3.93 -21.87
N ILE A 595 27.31 -2.66 -21.62
CA ILE A 595 26.78 -1.91 -20.47
C ILE A 595 25.24 -1.80 -20.54
N ALA A 596 24.67 -1.52 -21.72
CA ALA A 596 23.22 -1.44 -21.93
C ALA A 596 22.49 -2.78 -21.77
N THR A 597 23.19 -3.90 -21.92
CA THR A 597 22.66 -5.24 -21.69
C THR A 597 22.70 -5.60 -20.21
N LEU A 598 23.75 -5.20 -19.50
CA LEU A 598 23.94 -5.47 -18.07
C LEU A 598 23.09 -4.58 -17.15
N ALA A 599 22.58 -3.45 -17.63
CA ALA A 599 21.73 -2.52 -16.87
C ALA A 599 20.38 -2.22 -17.57
N PRO A 600 19.41 -3.16 -17.57
CA PRO A 600 18.19 -3.03 -18.37
C PRO A 600 17.05 -2.23 -17.71
N ASN A 601 17.07 -2.02 -16.39
CA ASN A 601 15.84 -1.68 -15.65
C ASN A 601 15.37 -0.22 -15.80
N ASN A 602 16.27 0.76 -15.73
CA ASN A 602 15.93 2.18 -15.88
C ASN A 602 17.15 3.04 -16.28
N VAL A 603 16.89 4.27 -16.76
CA VAL A 603 17.93 5.17 -17.28
C VAL A 603 18.90 5.64 -16.19
N ARG A 604 18.45 5.68 -14.93
CA ARG A 604 19.31 6.05 -13.79
C ARG A 604 20.36 4.97 -13.50
N GLU A 605 19.96 3.70 -13.51
CA GLU A 605 20.87 2.56 -13.38
C GLU A 605 21.85 2.48 -14.56
N LEU A 606 21.36 2.71 -15.78
CA LEU A 606 22.18 2.75 -16.98
C LEU A 606 23.29 3.82 -16.90
N GLY A 607 22.93 5.03 -16.47
CA GLY A 607 23.90 6.10 -16.22
C GLY A 607 24.85 5.78 -15.06
N GLY A 608 24.36 5.15 -14.00
CA GLY A 608 25.19 4.69 -12.88
C GLY A 608 26.21 3.64 -13.31
N ALA A 609 25.81 2.68 -14.15
CA ALA A 609 26.69 1.66 -14.70
C ALA A 609 27.82 2.27 -15.54
N LEU A 610 27.48 3.20 -16.44
CA LEU A 610 28.48 3.94 -17.21
C LEU A 610 29.48 4.68 -16.31
N ASN A 611 28.97 5.43 -15.33
CA ASN A 611 29.81 6.19 -14.40
C ASN A 611 30.76 5.26 -13.61
N ARG A 612 30.29 4.08 -13.19
CA ARG A 612 31.15 3.10 -12.49
C ARG A 612 32.26 2.60 -13.40
N VAL A 613 31.96 2.23 -14.64
CA VAL A 613 32.96 1.74 -15.60
C VAL A 613 34.00 2.81 -15.91
N VAL A 614 33.55 4.05 -16.17
CA VAL A 614 34.44 5.19 -16.43
C VAL A 614 35.31 5.51 -15.21
N ALA A 615 34.72 5.55 -14.01
CA ALA A 615 35.46 5.83 -12.78
C ALA A 615 36.50 4.74 -12.48
N PHE A 616 36.14 3.46 -12.63
CA PHE A 616 37.06 2.35 -12.39
C PHE A 616 38.21 2.34 -13.41
N SER A 617 37.91 2.58 -14.69
CA SER A 617 38.93 2.75 -15.73
C SER A 617 39.92 3.87 -15.40
N ALA A 618 39.41 5.04 -14.97
CA ALA A 618 40.24 6.18 -14.59
C ALA A 618 41.10 5.89 -13.36
N MET A 619 40.54 5.25 -12.32
CA MET A 619 41.25 4.92 -11.08
C MET A 619 42.32 3.84 -11.27
N MET A 620 42.01 2.78 -12.02
CA MET A 620 42.90 1.65 -12.25
C MET A 620 43.82 1.86 -13.47
N ARG A 621 43.67 2.99 -14.18
CA ARG A 621 44.36 3.31 -15.45
C ARG A 621 44.29 2.19 -16.48
N ARG A 622 43.15 1.49 -16.54
CA ARG A 622 42.87 0.41 -17.49
C ARG A 622 42.00 0.93 -18.63
N PRO A 623 42.20 0.51 -19.88
CA PRO A 623 41.33 0.91 -20.99
C PRO A 623 39.90 0.39 -20.75
N ILE A 624 38.90 1.15 -21.20
CA ILE A 624 37.49 0.75 -21.13
C ILE A 624 37.25 -0.35 -22.18
N THR A 625 37.25 -1.61 -21.75
CA THR A 625 36.98 -2.80 -22.57
C THR A 625 35.73 -3.53 -22.11
N GLU A 626 35.21 -4.47 -22.93
CA GLU A 626 34.06 -5.29 -22.54
C GLU A 626 34.34 -6.10 -21.27
N GLU A 627 35.56 -6.62 -21.16
CA GLU A 627 36.03 -7.38 -19.99
C GLU A 627 35.98 -6.52 -18.73
N LEU A 628 36.46 -5.28 -18.80
CA LEU A 628 36.41 -4.34 -17.69
C LEU A 628 34.96 -4.00 -17.32
N ALA A 629 34.11 -3.74 -18.32
CA ALA A 629 32.70 -3.45 -18.08
C ALA A 629 32.00 -4.62 -17.39
N ARG A 630 32.28 -5.86 -17.80
CA ARG A 630 31.77 -7.07 -17.14
C ARG A 630 32.34 -7.23 -15.74
N GLU A 631 33.64 -7.03 -15.52
CA GLU A 631 34.29 -7.09 -14.21
C GLU A 631 33.62 -6.10 -13.23
N VAL A 632 33.57 -4.83 -13.60
CA VAL A 632 33.03 -3.75 -12.75
C VAL A 632 31.54 -3.91 -12.48
N LEU A 633 30.78 -4.36 -13.47
CA LEU A 633 29.33 -4.46 -13.36
C LEU A 633 28.88 -5.81 -12.79
N SER A 634 29.69 -6.87 -12.90
CA SER A 634 29.42 -8.17 -12.28
C SER A 634 29.64 -8.15 -10.76
N GLU A 635 30.62 -7.39 -10.25
CA GLU A 635 30.77 -7.18 -8.79
C GLU A 635 29.64 -6.35 -8.18
N SER A 636 28.96 -5.50 -8.98
CA SER A 636 27.76 -4.78 -8.53
C SER A 636 26.50 -5.64 -8.50
N VAL A 637 26.59 -6.91 -8.93
CA VAL A 637 25.61 -7.96 -8.68
C VAL A 637 26.16 -8.88 -7.59
N ALA A 638 26.32 -8.33 -6.38
CA ALA A 638 26.60 -9.14 -5.20
C ALA A 638 25.39 -10.04 -4.90
N VAL A 639 25.44 -11.28 -5.38
CA VAL A 639 24.73 -12.41 -4.78
C VAL A 639 25.69 -13.05 -3.77
N PRO A 640 25.25 -13.50 -2.57
CA PRO A 640 26.06 -14.41 -1.78
C PRO A 640 26.10 -15.79 -2.47
N ALA A 641 27.28 -16.06 -3.02
CA ALA A 641 27.98 -17.34 -3.12
C ALA A 641 27.47 -18.47 -4.06
N GLN A 642 28.18 -18.56 -5.19
CA GLN A 642 28.88 -19.74 -5.75
C GLN A 642 28.08 -20.99 -6.17
N ALA A 643 28.05 -21.24 -7.48
CA ALA A 643 28.74 -22.38 -8.09
C ALA A 643 28.80 -22.20 -9.63
N SER A 644 30.02 -22.38 -10.16
CA SER A 644 30.43 -22.30 -11.56
C SER A 644 29.71 -23.29 -12.49
N VAL A 645 29.29 -22.86 -13.70
CA VAL A 645 29.34 -23.71 -14.91
C VAL A 645 29.52 -22.83 -16.17
N VAL A 646 30.38 -23.35 -17.05
CA VAL A 646 30.77 -22.94 -18.40
C VAL A 646 29.57 -22.73 -19.35
N GLU A 647 29.64 -21.70 -20.21
CA GLU A 647 28.71 -21.48 -21.33
C GLU A 647 28.86 -22.56 -22.42
N PRO A 648 27.76 -22.90 -23.12
CA PRO A 648 27.88 -23.09 -24.56
C PRO A 648 26.87 -22.28 -25.39
N LYS A 649 27.32 -22.05 -26.62
CA LYS A 649 26.73 -21.37 -27.79
C LYS A 649 25.31 -21.87 -28.19
N PRO A 650 24.62 -21.14 -29.10
CA PRO A 650 23.16 -21.18 -29.26
C PRO A 650 22.70 -22.36 -30.11
N SER A 651 21.76 -23.15 -29.59
CA SER A 651 20.78 -23.90 -30.40
C SER A 651 19.66 -24.47 -29.53
N GLU A 652 18.44 -24.28 -30.00
CA GLU A 652 17.22 -25.06 -29.70
C GLU A 652 16.46 -24.77 -28.39
N ALA A 653 15.14 -24.98 -28.47
CA ALA A 653 14.04 -24.51 -27.61
C ALA A 653 14.23 -24.73 -26.08
N PRO A 654 13.52 -23.98 -25.20
CA PRO A 654 13.92 -23.82 -23.81
C PRO A 654 13.78 -25.13 -23.02
N SER A 655 14.91 -25.66 -22.56
CA SER A 655 14.98 -26.77 -21.62
C SER A 655 14.88 -26.28 -20.17
N PHE A 656 13.81 -26.71 -19.50
CA PHE A 656 13.63 -26.92 -18.04
C PHE A 656 14.71 -26.34 -17.09
N GLN A 657 14.53 -25.11 -16.58
CA GLN A 657 15.21 -24.66 -15.36
C GLN A 657 14.47 -25.20 -14.12
N GLY A 658 15.19 -25.87 -13.23
CA GLY A 658 14.67 -26.46 -11.98
C GLY A 658 14.42 -25.42 -10.88
N LEU A 659 13.74 -25.83 -9.81
CA LEU A 659 13.49 -24.97 -8.65
C LEU A 659 14.73 -24.85 -7.77
N HIS A 660 14.93 -23.68 -7.17
CA HIS A 660 16.05 -23.38 -6.28
C HIS A 660 15.60 -23.03 -4.85
N PRO A 661 16.32 -23.48 -3.80
CA PRO A 661 16.07 -23.06 -2.42
C PRO A 661 16.22 -21.54 -2.23
N GLY A 662 15.43 -20.96 -1.33
CA GLY A 662 15.40 -19.53 -1.04
C GLY A 662 14.70 -18.68 -2.10
N ARG A 663 14.13 -19.31 -3.14
CA ARG A 663 13.41 -18.64 -4.22
C ARG A 663 11.94 -18.98 -4.24
N SER A 664 11.18 -18.07 -4.83
CA SER A 664 9.73 -18.12 -4.89
C SER A 664 9.26 -17.95 -6.33
N TYR A 665 8.45 -18.89 -6.81
CA TYR A 665 8.05 -19.01 -8.21
C TYR A 665 6.53 -18.88 -8.33
N LEU A 666 6.08 -18.01 -9.23
CA LEU A 666 4.68 -17.88 -9.61
C LEU A 666 4.48 -18.61 -10.94
N ILE A 667 3.66 -19.66 -10.95
CA ILE A 667 3.34 -20.42 -12.15
C ILE A 667 1.94 -20.02 -12.62
N GLU A 668 1.87 -19.44 -13.81
CA GLU A 668 0.60 -19.09 -14.45
C GLU A 668 0.05 -20.31 -15.19
N GLU A 669 -0.95 -20.98 -14.61
CA GLU A 669 -1.58 -22.17 -15.18
C GLU A 669 -3.04 -22.34 -14.74
N ASP A 670 -3.93 -22.78 -15.66
CA ASP A 670 -5.35 -23.02 -15.34
C ASP A 670 -5.56 -24.24 -14.42
N ARG A 671 -4.62 -25.19 -14.44
CA ARG A 671 -4.61 -26.36 -13.56
C ARG A 671 -3.18 -26.59 -13.10
N PRO A 672 -2.93 -26.83 -11.80
CA PRO A 672 -1.60 -26.86 -11.15
C PRO A 672 -0.70 -28.05 -11.54
N SER A 673 -0.64 -28.41 -12.82
CA SER A 673 -0.03 -29.65 -13.31
C SER A 673 1.48 -29.51 -13.45
N GLU A 674 1.97 -28.35 -13.88
CA GLU A 674 3.40 -28.03 -13.93
C GLU A 674 3.94 -27.74 -12.53
N ALA A 675 3.14 -27.04 -11.70
CA ALA A 675 3.39 -26.86 -10.27
C ALA A 675 3.73 -28.19 -9.56
N TYR A 676 2.87 -29.22 -9.71
CA TYR A 676 3.14 -30.52 -9.10
C TYR A 676 4.37 -31.22 -9.68
N ARG A 677 4.56 -31.19 -11.01
CA ARG A 677 5.72 -31.83 -11.66
C ARG A 677 7.04 -31.22 -11.23
N ARG A 678 7.10 -29.88 -11.17
CA ARG A 678 8.30 -29.15 -10.73
C ARG A 678 8.60 -29.39 -9.26
N LEU A 679 7.56 -29.41 -8.42
CA LEU A 679 7.69 -29.76 -7.02
C LEU A 679 8.23 -31.19 -6.83
N ALA A 680 7.63 -32.17 -7.51
CA ALA A 680 8.09 -33.57 -7.43
C ALA A 680 9.53 -33.73 -7.89
N ALA A 681 9.91 -33.09 -9.00
CA ALA A 681 11.29 -33.09 -9.48
C ALA A 681 12.29 -32.46 -8.49
N PHE A 682 11.88 -31.43 -7.75
CA PHE A 682 12.70 -30.80 -6.72
C PHE A 682 12.85 -31.68 -5.46
N LEU A 683 11.77 -32.36 -5.07
CA LEU A 683 11.74 -33.21 -3.87
C LEU A 683 12.38 -34.60 -4.08
N ALA A 684 12.57 -35.04 -5.34
CA ALA A 684 13.16 -36.33 -5.73
C ALA A 684 14.60 -36.60 -5.25
N GLY A 685 15.16 -35.78 -4.35
CA GLY A 685 16.52 -35.93 -3.84
C GLY A 685 16.76 -35.49 -2.40
N ARG A 686 16.06 -34.47 -1.84
CA ARG A 686 16.23 -33.97 -0.46
C ARG A 686 15.04 -33.10 0.01
N GLY A 687 14.63 -33.27 1.27
CA GLY A 687 13.68 -32.37 1.96
C GLY A 687 12.23 -32.86 1.93
N GLY A 688 11.37 -32.27 2.76
CA GLY A 688 9.92 -32.53 2.71
C GLY A 688 9.18 -31.42 1.96
N GLY A 689 8.00 -31.78 1.45
CA GLY A 689 7.06 -30.94 0.75
C GLY A 689 5.79 -30.70 1.57
N LEU A 690 5.35 -29.45 1.61
CA LEU A 690 4.01 -29.08 2.06
C LEU A 690 3.20 -28.54 0.89
N ILE A 691 2.09 -29.20 0.59
CA ILE A 691 1.23 -28.87 -0.55
C ILE A 691 -0.13 -28.45 -0.02
N ILE A 692 -0.54 -27.21 -0.31
CA ILE A 692 -1.89 -26.71 -0.09
C ILE A 692 -2.53 -26.55 -1.45
N THR A 693 -3.67 -27.20 -1.68
CA THR A 693 -4.21 -27.31 -3.05
C THR A 693 -5.72 -27.50 -3.09
N ARG A 694 -6.36 -27.05 -4.18
CA ARG A 694 -7.79 -27.31 -4.46
C ARG A 694 -8.04 -28.68 -5.08
N THR A 695 -7.01 -29.32 -5.61
CA THR A 695 -7.10 -30.66 -6.21
C THR A 695 -7.19 -31.74 -5.13
N ASN A 696 -7.94 -32.82 -5.41
CA ASN A 696 -8.08 -33.92 -4.47
C ASN A 696 -6.73 -34.60 -4.19
N PRO A 697 -6.29 -34.71 -2.91
CA PRO A 697 -4.99 -35.28 -2.55
C PRO A 697 -4.71 -36.68 -3.10
N LYS A 698 -5.72 -37.56 -3.18
CA LYS A 698 -5.53 -38.93 -3.72
C LYS A 698 -5.02 -38.91 -5.15
N ARG A 699 -5.62 -38.04 -5.98
CA ARG A 699 -5.22 -37.88 -7.39
C ARG A 699 -3.79 -37.36 -7.51
N ILE A 700 -3.39 -36.45 -6.64
CA ILE A 700 -2.03 -35.88 -6.68
C ILE A 700 -1.00 -36.95 -6.34
N ARG A 701 -1.24 -37.73 -5.27
CA ARG A 701 -0.33 -38.81 -4.85
C ARG A 701 -0.19 -39.89 -5.93
N GLU A 702 -1.28 -40.27 -6.58
CA GLU A 702 -1.28 -41.29 -7.63
C GLU A 702 -0.61 -40.81 -8.94
N THR A 703 -0.72 -39.53 -9.27
CA THR A 703 -0.32 -39.00 -10.59
C THR A 703 1.11 -38.46 -10.61
N TYR A 704 1.61 -37.91 -9.50
CA TYR A 704 2.87 -37.14 -9.47
C TYR A 704 3.93 -37.70 -8.53
N ASP A 705 3.76 -38.93 -8.02
CA ASP A 705 4.72 -39.60 -7.10
C ASP A 705 5.04 -38.80 -5.82
N LEU A 706 4.04 -38.08 -5.30
CA LEU A 706 4.14 -37.23 -4.09
C LEU A 706 3.54 -37.93 -2.85
N ALA A 707 3.72 -39.25 -2.75
CA ALA A 707 3.04 -40.06 -1.73
C ALA A 707 3.53 -39.78 -0.30
N SER A 708 4.79 -39.38 -0.12
CA SER A 708 5.44 -39.06 1.16
C SER A 708 5.14 -37.67 1.71
N GLU A 709 4.57 -36.78 0.90
CA GLU A 709 4.47 -35.36 1.22
C GLU A 709 3.19 -34.99 1.98
N LYS A 710 3.27 -33.92 2.79
CA LYS A 710 2.12 -33.41 3.52
C LYS A 710 1.22 -32.64 2.56
N ILE A 711 0.07 -33.21 2.21
CA ILE A 711 -0.92 -32.59 1.30
C ILE A 711 -2.16 -32.20 2.10
N LEU A 712 -2.43 -30.89 2.15
CA LEU A 712 -3.61 -30.30 2.76
C LEU A 712 -4.60 -29.89 1.68
N TRP A 713 -5.77 -30.51 1.67
CA TRP A 713 -6.82 -30.16 0.73
C TRP A 713 -7.51 -28.86 1.15
N LEU A 714 -7.35 -27.80 0.35
CA LEU A 714 -7.94 -26.49 0.57
C LEU A 714 -9.45 -26.57 0.31
N THR A 715 -10.26 -26.79 1.34
CA THR A 715 -11.72 -26.97 1.21
C THR A 715 -12.49 -26.56 2.46
N ASP A 716 -13.78 -26.31 2.25
CA ASP A 716 -14.74 -25.96 3.28
C ASP A 716 -15.55 -27.19 3.75
N ARG A 717 -15.39 -28.33 3.07
CA ARG A 717 -16.12 -29.57 3.36
C ARG A 717 -15.51 -30.31 4.54
N GLU A 718 -16.33 -30.59 5.55
CA GLU A 718 -15.98 -31.41 6.71
C GLU A 718 -16.29 -32.90 6.44
N GLY A 719 -15.56 -33.82 7.08
CA GLY A 719 -15.80 -35.28 6.95
C GLY A 719 -15.07 -36.00 5.81
N SER A 720 -14.05 -35.36 5.23
CA SER A 720 -13.12 -35.98 4.28
C SER A 720 -12.20 -36.99 4.97
N THR A 721 -11.90 -38.13 4.33
CA THR A 721 -10.86 -39.07 4.80
C THR A 721 -9.45 -38.50 4.66
N GLU A 722 -9.28 -37.48 3.83
CA GLU A 722 -8.02 -36.77 3.60
C GLU A 722 -7.88 -35.56 4.54
N GLU A 723 -6.64 -35.15 4.84
CA GLU A 723 -6.36 -33.93 5.59
C GLU A 723 -6.84 -32.68 4.83
N THR A 724 -7.62 -31.84 5.50
CA THR A 724 -8.22 -30.63 4.90
C THR A 724 -7.81 -29.37 5.65
N ILE A 725 -7.72 -28.27 4.90
CA ILE A 725 -7.49 -26.92 5.43
C ILE A 725 -8.52 -25.95 4.87
N ALA A 726 -9.00 -25.04 5.74
CA ALA A 726 -9.88 -23.95 5.34
C ALA A 726 -9.09 -22.84 4.62
N PRO A 727 -9.72 -21.98 3.78
CA PRO A 727 -9.10 -20.78 3.23
C PRO A 727 -9.05 -19.67 4.30
N ALA A 728 -8.63 -20.03 5.51
CA ALA A 728 -8.36 -19.13 6.62
C ALA A 728 -6.85 -18.89 6.67
N LEU A 729 -6.43 -17.65 6.36
CA LEU A 729 -5.01 -17.31 6.17
C LEU A 729 -4.18 -17.63 7.42
N GLU A 730 -4.73 -17.43 8.61
CA GLU A 730 -4.04 -17.68 9.88
C GLU A 730 -3.75 -19.17 10.11
N ARG A 731 -4.66 -20.05 9.70
CA ARG A 731 -4.44 -21.50 9.78
C ARG A 731 -3.36 -21.94 8.83
N ILE A 732 -3.40 -21.40 7.61
CA ILE A 732 -2.41 -21.67 6.58
C ILE A 732 -1.03 -21.22 7.06
N VAL A 733 -0.90 -20.00 7.60
CA VAL A 733 0.35 -19.50 8.19
C VAL A 733 0.85 -20.43 9.30
N TYR A 734 -0.02 -20.84 10.23
CA TYR A 734 0.37 -21.74 11.31
C TYR A 734 0.92 -23.08 10.80
N GLU A 735 0.25 -23.71 9.83
CA GLU A 735 0.70 -24.97 9.24
C GLU A 735 2.03 -24.81 8.49
N LEU A 736 2.23 -23.67 7.81
CA LEU A 736 3.47 -23.35 7.13
C LEU A 736 4.62 -23.15 8.12
N GLU A 737 4.42 -22.35 9.17
CA GLU A 737 5.43 -22.08 10.21
C GLU A 737 5.77 -23.36 11.01
N ASP A 738 4.77 -24.17 11.38
CA ASP A 738 4.98 -25.46 12.06
C ASP A 738 5.79 -26.44 11.19
N PHE A 739 5.50 -26.48 9.89
CA PHE A 739 6.25 -27.29 8.93
C PHE A 739 7.70 -26.80 8.78
N MET A 740 7.89 -25.49 8.61
CA MET A 740 9.21 -24.86 8.46
C MET A 740 10.06 -24.96 9.73
N THR A 741 9.46 -25.10 10.91
CA THR A 741 10.20 -25.28 12.17
C THR A 741 10.68 -26.72 12.35
N LYS A 742 9.97 -27.70 11.78
CA LYS A 742 10.27 -29.14 11.92
C LYS A 742 11.30 -29.65 10.92
N GLN A 743 11.49 -28.97 9.80
CA GLN A 743 12.41 -29.36 8.74
C GLN A 743 13.35 -28.20 8.39
N ALA A 744 14.61 -28.51 8.08
CA ALA A 744 15.62 -27.47 7.80
C ALA A 744 15.62 -26.98 6.34
N SER A 745 15.00 -27.74 5.43
CA SER A 745 14.92 -27.46 4.00
C SER A 745 13.79 -28.27 3.36
N GLY A 746 13.15 -27.72 2.33
CA GLY A 746 12.03 -28.39 1.68
C GLY A 746 11.40 -27.52 0.60
N ALA A 747 10.16 -27.82 0.22
CA ALA A 747 9.40 -26.98 -0.70
C ALA A 747 7.95 -26.81 -0.24
N ILE A 748 7.38 -25.66 -0.58
CA ILE A 748 6.02 -25.28 -0.26
C ILE A 748 5.31 -24.99 -1.57
N LEU A 749 4.16 -25.64 -1.79
CA LEU A 749 3.27 -25.37 -2.91
C LEU A 749 1.94 -24.83 -2.40
N ILE A 750 1.51 -23.69 -2.91
CA ILE A 750 0.17 -23.14 -2.69
C ILE A 750 -0.55 -23.03 -4.03
N ASP A 751 -1.56 -23.87 -4.19
CA ASP A 751 -2.50 -23.86 -5.30
C ASP A 751 -3.89 -23.44 -4.81
N GLY A 752 -4.58 -22.63 -5.62
CA GLY A 752 -5.89 -22.05 -5.28
C GLY A 752 -5.80 -20.72 -4.54
N VAL A 753 -4.83 -19.88 -4.86
CA VAL A 753 -4.75 -18.51 -4.32
C VAL A 753 -6.00 -17.70 -4.66
N GLU A 754 -6.64 -17.97 -5.78
CA GLU A 754 -7.90 -17.34 -6.20
C GLU A 754 -9.06 -17.74 -5.30
N TYR A 755 -9.02 -18.97 -4.79
CA TYR A 755 -9.95 -19.42 -3.77
C TYR A 755 -9.70 -18.71 -2.43
N LEU A 756 -8.43 -18.45 -2.08
CA LEU A 756 -8.09 -17.62 -0.91
C LEU A 756 -8.58 -16.18 -1.09
N VAL A 757 -8.37 -15.57 -2.27
CA VAL A 757 -8.84 -14.22 -2.61
C VAL A 757 -10.36 -14.14 -2.63
N SER A 758 -11.06 -15.18 -3.06
CA SER A 758 -12.54 -15.19 -3.07
C SER A 758 -13.15 -15.25 -1.66
N ASN A 759 -12.41 -15.81 -0.69
CA ASN A 759 -12.87 -15.96 0.70
C ASN A 759 -12.27 -14.91 1.65
N ASN A 760 -11.33 -14.10 1.18
CA ASN A 760 -10.63 -13.05 1.93
C ASN A 760 -10.60 -11.75 1.09
N SER A 761 -9.91 -10.71 1.55
CA SER A 761 -9.60 -9.58 0.66
C SER A 761 -8.28 -9.83 -0.08
N PHE A 762 -8.13 -9.32 -1.30
CA PHE A 762 -6.87 -9.41 -2.04
C PHE A 762 -5.70 -8.82 -1.24
N ASP A 763 -5.90 -7.69 -0.56
CA ASP A 763 -4.89 -7.08 0.32
C ASP A 763 -4.44 -8.01 1.46
N ALA A 764 -5.36 -8.77 2.05
CA ALA A 764 -5.03 -9.73 3.09
C ALA A 764 -4.21 -10.90 2.53
N VAL A 765 -4.58 -11.42 1.35
CA VAL A 765 -3.84 -12.48 0.66
C VAL A 765 -2.47 -11.99 0.22
N LEU A 766 -2.34 -10.77 -0.28
CA LEU A 766 -1.07 -10.19 -0.69
C LEU A 766 -0.12 -10.02 0.51
N LYS A 767 -0.62 -9.53 1.66
CA LYS A 767 0.17 -9.48 2.89
C LYS A 767 0.61 -10.87 3.36
N PHE A 768 -0.27 -11.86 3.22
CA PHE A 768 0.05 -13.26 3.50
C PHE A 768 1.16 -13.78 2.59
N VAL A 769 1.06 -13.56 1.27
CA VAL A 769 2.08 -13.96 0.30
C VAL A 769 3.41 -13.28 0.61
N ARG A 770 3.45 -11.96 0.80
CA ARG A 770 4.69 -11.23 1.14
C ARG A 770 5.39 -11.77 2.37
N ARG A 771 4.65 -12.05 3.45
CA ARG A 771 5.23 -12.66 4.66
C ARG A 771 5.81 -14.04 4.37
N LEU A 772 5.16 -14.83 3.52
CA LEU A 772 5.67 -16.14 3.13
C LEU A 772 6.94 -16.01 2.27
N LEU A 773 7.00 -15.03 1.37
CA LEU A 773 8.20 -14.69 0.61
C LEU A 773 9.36 -14.32 1.54
N ASP A 774 9.11 -13.47 2.54
CA ASP A 774 10.12 -13.10 3.54
C ASP A 774 10.63 -14.34 4.28
N ALA A 775 9.73 -15.18 4.82
CA ALA A 775 10.10 -16.40 5.54
C ALA A 775 10.88 -17.41 4.68
N VAL A 776 10.52 -17.53 3.40
CA VAL A 776 11.19 -18.42 2.44
C VAL A 776 12.56 -17.86 2.05
N SER A 777 12.69 -16.55 1.89
CA SER A 777 13.97 -15.90 1.57
C SER A 777 15.03 -16.07 2.66
N GLU A 778 14.60 -16.15 3.92
CA GLU A 778 15.48 -16.38 5.08
C GLU A 778 15.76 -17.87 5.35
N SER A 779 15.17 -18.79 4.57
CA SER A 779 15.25 -20.24 4.80
C SER A 779 15.65 -21.01 3.54
N ARG A 780 15.94 -22.32 3.67
CA ARG A 780 16.29 -23.17 2.52
C ARG A 780 15.06 -23.80 1.85
N TYR A 781 13.93 -23.10 1.85
CA TYR A 781 12.69 -23.55 1.24
C TYR A 781 12.56 -23.01 -0.18
N ALA A 782 11.94 -23.77 -1.08
CA ALA A 782 11.43 -23.22 -2.35
C ALA A 782 9.92 -22.99 -2.23
N LEU A 783 9.42 -21.82 -2.63
CA LEU A 783 7.98 -21.54 -2.67
C LEU A 783 7.47 -21.59 -4.11
N ILE A 784 6.34 -22.24 -4.31
CA ILE A 784 5.65 -22.28 -5.58
C ILE A 784 4.20 -21.84 -5.34
N ILE A 785 3.76 -20.85 -6.10
CA ILE A 785 2.36 -20.43 -6.13
C ILE A 785 1.82 -20.70 -7.52
N SER A 786 0.75 -21.49 -7.60
CA SER A 786 0.02 -21.73 -8.85
C SER A 786 -1.19 -20.79 -8.91
N ILE A 787 -1.36 -20.11 -10.05
CA ILE A 787 -2.50 -19.22 -10.28
C ILE A 787 -3.02 -19.33 -11.71
N GLY A 788 -4.32 -19.41 -11.86
CA GLY A 788 -5.01 -19.23 -13.13
C GLY A 788 -5.04 -17.75 -13.50
N PRO A 789 -4.51 -17.34 -14.66
CA PRO A 789 -4.48 -15.93 -15.05
C PRO A 789 -5.89 -15.36 -15.32
N ALA A 790 -6.88 -16.22 -15.64
CA ALA A 790 -8.26 -15.81 -15.90
C ALA A 790 -9.13 -15.66 -14.63
N THR A 791 -8.66 -16.14 -13.48
CA THR A 791 -9.44 -16.26 -12.24
C THR A 791 -9.20 -15.13 -11.24
N VAL A 792 -8.21 -14.26 -11.49
CA VAL A 792 -7.85 -13.10 -10.69
C VAL A 792 -7.81 -11.85 -11.56
N LYS A 793 -8.10 -10.67 -11.01
CA LYS A 793 -8.07 -9.44 -11.81
C LYS A 793 -6.66 -9.21 -12.34
N GLU A 794 -6.54 -8.72 -13.57
CA GLU A 794 -5.25 -8.49 -14.20
C GLU A 794 -4.32 -7.58 -13.36
N GLN A 795 -4.89 -6.61 -12.65
CA GLN A 795 -4.15 -5.75 -11.72
C GLN A 795 -3.62 -6.50 -10.50
N GLU A 796 -4.38 -7.45 -9.98
CA GLU A 796 -4.05 -8.27 -8.81
C GLU A 796 -2.95 -9.29 -9.18
N LEU A 797 -3.05 -9.91 -10.36
CA LEU A 797 -2.04 -10.80 -10.92
C LEU A 797 -0.69 -10.07 -11.11
N ARG A 798 -0.70 -8.88 -11.72
CA ARG A 798 0.52 -8.06 -11.93
C ARG A 798 1.21 -7.66 -10.63
N VAL A 799 0.48 -7.55 -9.52
CA VAL A 799 1.08 -7.28 -8.22
C VAL A 799 1.82 -8.53 -7.70
N LEU A 800 1.25 -9.72 -7.88
CA LEU A 800 1.90 -10.98 -7.51
C LEU A 800 3.12 -11.29 -8.40
N GLU A 801 3.03 -11.03 -9.71
CA GLU A 801 4.13 -11.19 -10.67
C GLU A 801 5.37 -10.34 -10.31
N ARG A 802 5.19 -9.19 -9.64
CA ARG A 802 6.31 -8.33 -9.23
C ARG A 802 7.08 -8.84 -8.02
N GLU A 803 6.46 -9.71 -7.24
CA GLU A 803 7.00 -10.18 -5.97
C GLU A 803 7.72 -11.55 -6.13
N MET A 804 7.55 -12.22 -7.28
CA MET A 804 7.95 -13.61 -7.50
C MET A 804 8.54 -13.84 -8.89
N GLU A 805 9.35 -14.90 -9.04
CA GLU A 805 9.89 -15.31 -10.33
C GLU A 805 8.78 -15.98 -11.16
N VAL A 806 8.35 -15.33 -12.25
CA VAL A 806 7.21 -15.79 -13.05
C VAL A 806 7.65 -16.88 -14.04
N ILE A 807 7.02 -18.04 -13.96
CA ILE A 807 7.16 -19.14 -14.92
C ILE A 807 5.89 -19.18 -15.76
N ARG A 808 5.99 -18.67 -16.99
CA ARG A 808 4.89 -18.76 -17.97
C ARG A 808 5.03 -20.05 -18.76
N ILE A 809 3.95 -20.83 -18.78
CA ILE A 809 3.86 -22.02 -19.60
C ILE A 809 3.33 -21.59 -20.98
N PRO A 810 3.94 -22.03 -22.08
CA PRO A 810 3.53 -21.68 -23.44
C PRO A 810 2.14 -22.15 -23.83
#